data_AF-A0A192D6Y7-F1
#
_entry.id   AF-A0A192D6Y7-F1
#
_cell.length_a   1.000
_cell.length_b   1.000
_cell.length_c   1.000
_cell.angle_alpha   90.00
_cell.angle_beta   90.00
_cell.angle_gamma   90.00
#
_symmetry.space_group_name_H-M   'P 1'
#
loop_
_entity.id
_entity.type
_entity.pdbx_description
1 polymer ?
#
loop_
_entity_poly.entity_id
_entity_poly.type
_entity_poly.pdbx_seq_one_letter_code
_entity_poly.pdbx_strand_id
1 'polypeptide(L)'
;MGEEPGGPVAAGSPRLRPWQTAKGLSSIPRSPQALADRAERFLAEAGFDRAPWLTVMFMLGILAWFSWPTAWHWSAAIAGGTALALGAQALWPAGSAADETRAHLRLAVMACGLVFAFGVGTVWARSAIVGAEPIARPAMMLIEGRVLAREDQPAEGRIRLTLAMRDPVDGEARKVRVNVTLAVLGEAGPPAGLSEGAVVRLRARLMPPASPMLPGAYDFARAAWFQGLSATGTMVGPLELRESAAIGNGIASLQRTLAVHVRSRVPDSPGAIAAAFASGDRGGIEEADEAAMRDSGLTHLLSISGLHVSAVIAAAYFAVMRLLALWPALALRLRLPVLAASAGAAAGIGYTLLTGAEVPTIRSCVAALLVLGALVLGREALSLRMVAIAAGFVLLLWPESAIGPSFQMSFSAVIAIIALSNSAPVRAFLAPREEAWWRATLRKIVMLFVTGIVIELALMPIVMFHFHRAGMYGALANVVAIPLVTFVAMPMIALALVADLVGAGAPFWWVVERSLALLLTIAHFTAGQSGSVRLMPQISGIAVGLFAVGGLWLALWRGRVRLAGLVPVGLASVMAAATPIPDLLISGDGQQVGITMTDPDGARRLVSLRDSRSSYTRDNLLELAGIAAEPVPLAEWPGARCSSAWCALTMTRGGKTWHLLLGRGRSQVEERALAAACARADIVVSERFLPRSCRPRWLKADRRMLERSGGLSINLAEAKIVSVADRQGEHGWWRLPEARVGKFGAETENGAKPPQTAFESARTGV
;
A
#
# COMPACT_ATOMS: atom_id res chain seq x y z
N MET A 1 -49.55 -60.80 9.44
CA MET A 1 -50.44 -61.64 8.62
C MET A 1 -50.13 -61.37 7.16
N GLY A 2 -49.77 -62.42 6.42
CA GLY A 2 -49.92 -62.50 4.97
C GLY A 2 -48.79 -61.92 4.11
N GLU A 3 -47.66 -62.64 4.04
CA GLU A 3 -46.76 -62.62 2.86
C GLU A 3 -47.38 -63.48 1.74
N GLU A 4 -47.26 -63.01 0.50
CA GLU A 4 -47.23 -63.82 -0.73
C GLU A 4 -46.33 -63.13 -1.79
N PRO A 5 -45.76 -63.86 -2.76
CA PRO A 5 -44.31 -63.82 -3.00
C PRO A 5 -43.87 -63.32 -4.38
N GLY A 6 -42.61 -62.86 -4.43
CA GLY A 6 -41.58 -63.11 -5.46
C GLY A 6 -41.92 -62.99 -6.95
N GLY A 7 -41.46 -61.90 -7.57
CA GLY A 7 -41.19 -61.77 -9.02
C GLY A 7 -39.81 -61.14 -9.29
N PRO A 8 -39.15 -61.43 -10.43
CA PRO A 8 -37.68 -61.51 -10.51
C PRO A 8 -36.96 -60.17 -10.62
N VAL A 9 -35.77 -60.13 -10.00
CA VAL A 9 -34.80 -59.03 -10.05
C VAL A 9 -34.27 -58.87 -11.48
N ALA A 10 -34.65 -57.79 -12.15
CA ALA A 10 -34.08 -57.36 -13.42
C ALA A 10 -32.64 -56.83 -13.21
N ALA A 11 -31.77 -57.23 -14.14
CA ALA A 11 -30.34 -57.05 -14.15
C ALA A 11 -29.87 -55.61 -13.84
N GLY A 12 -28.87 -55.51 -12.96
CA GLY A 12 -28.17 -54.27 -12.66
C GLY A 12 -27.55 -53.66 -13.92
N SER A 13 -27.84 -52.39 -14.15
CA SER A 13 -27.10 -51.54 -15.08
C SER A 13 -25.61 -51.53 -14.68
N PRO A 14 -24.68 -51.68 -15.64
CA PRO A 14 -23.26 -51.68 -15.31
C PRO A 14 -22.87 -50.31 -14.76
N ARG A 15 -22.44 -50.29 -13.50
CA ARG A 15 -21.78 -49.14 -12.87
C ARG A 15 -20.54 -48.79 -13.69
N LEU A 16 -20.65 -47.74 -14.51
CA LEU A 16 -19.53 -47.18 -15.25
C LEU A 16 -18.45 -46.74 -14.25
N ARG A 17 -17.24 -47.27 -14.45
CA ARG A 17 -16.08 -47.03 -13.58
C ARG A 17 -15.61 -45.56 -13.70
N PRO A 18 -15.13 -44.90 -12.62
CA PRO A 18 -14.87 -43.46 -12.58
C PRO A 18 -13.71 -42.94 -13.46
N TRP A 19 -13.04 -43.82 -14.20
CA TRP A 19 -11.83 -43.51 -14.97
C TRP A 19 -12.10 -43.35 -16.48
N GLN A 20 -13.33 -43.61 -16.94
CA GLN A 20 -13.70 -43.50 -18.36
C GLN A 20 -14.30 -42.14 -18.77
N THR A 21 -14.36 -41.16 -17.86
CA THR A 21 -14.71 -39.76 -18.21
C THR A 21 -13.46 -38.93 -18.51
N ALA A 22 -12.66 -39.39 -19.48
CA ALA A 22 -11.83 -38.50 -20.28
C ALA A 22 -12.74 -37.70 -21.24
N LYS A 23 -13.58 -36.81 -20.70
CA LYS A 23 -14.23 -35.79 -21.52
C LYS A 23 -13.18 -34.75 -21.89
N GLY A 24 -12.82 -34.79 -23.16
CA GLY A 24 -11.84 -34.00 -23.89
C GLY A 24 -11.53 -32.60 -23.32
N LEU A 25 -10.25 -32.43 -22.97
CA LEU A 25 -9.56 -31.15 -22.91
C LEU A 25 -9.15 -30.62 -24.31
N SER A 26 -9.62 -31.24 -25.40
CA SER A 26 -9.24 -30.90 -26.77
C SER A 26 -10.45 -30.60 -27.65
N SER A 27 -11.09 -29.45 -27.44
CA SER A 27 -11.80 -28.76 -28.52
C SER A 27 -11.85 -27.27 -28.20
N ILE A 28 -10.98 -26.52 -28.85
CA ILE A 28 -11.08 -25.06 -28.93
C ILE A 28 -12.37 -24.79 -29.74
N PRO A 29 -13.38 -24.10 -29.18
CA PRO A 29 -14.65 -23.88 -29.86
C PRO A 29 -14.42 -23.00 -31.10
N ARG A 30 -14.82 -23.49 -32.28
CA ARG A 30 -14.69 -22.78 -33.57
C ARG A 30 -15.84 -21.80 -33.86
N SER A 31 -16.88 -21.72 -33.02
CA SER A 31 -17.99 -20.77 -33.19
C SER A 31 -18.25 -19.91 -31.93
N PRO A 32 -18.56 -18.60 -32.09
CA PRO A 32 -18.87 -17.69 -30.97
C PRO A 32 -20.08 -18.15 -30.13
N GLN A 33 -21.05 -18.79 -30.79
CA GLN A 33 -22.26 -19.30 -30.14
C GLN A 33 -21.94 -20.44 -29.17
N ALA A 34 -21.08 -21.39 -29.55
CA ALA A 34 -20.68 -22.49 -28.68
C ALA A 34 -19.91 -22.01 -27.44
N LEU A 35 -19.15 -20.91 -27.55
CA LEU A 35 -18.50 -20.27 -26.41
C LEU A 35 -19.52 -19.62 -25.47
N ALA A 36 -20.48 -18.87 -26.02
CA ALA A 36 -21.54 -18.22 -25.25
C ALA A 36 -22.40 -19.24 -24.48
N ASP A 37 -22.78 -20.34 -25.12
CA ASP A 37 -23.59 -21.39 -24.48
C ASP A 37 -22.82 -22.17 -23.40
N ARG A 38 -21.47 -22.21 -23.50
CA ARG A 38 -20.61 -22.77 -22.45
C ARG A 38 -20.46 -21.79 -21.28
N ALA A 39 -20.36 -20.49 -21.56
CA ALA A 39 -20.31 -19.45 -20.55
C ALA A 39 -21.63 -19.36 -19.77
N GLU A 40 -22.78 -19.44 -20.45
CA GLU A 40 -24.09 -19.46 -19.79
C GLU A 40 -24.21 -20.64 -18.83
N ARG A 41 -23.91 -21.86 -19.30
CA ARG A 41 -23.94 -23.06 -18.45
C ARG A 41 -23.02 -22.93 -17.25
N PHE A 42 -21.81 -22.40 -17.46
CA PHE A 42 -20.87 -22.15 -16.38
C PHE A 42 -21.41 -21.12 -15.36
N LEU A 43 -22.00 -20.02 -15.83
CA LEU A 43 -22.58 -18.98 -14.96
C LEU A 43 -23.84 -19.45 -14.24
N ALA A 44 -24.62 -20.33 -14.86
CA ALA A 44 -25.77 -20.98 -14.24
C ALA A 44 -25.33 -21.91 -13.10
N GLU A 45 -24.31 -22.74 -13.34
CA GLU A 45 -23.74 -23.67 -12.36
C GLU A 45 -22.94 -22.95 -11.25
N ALA A 46 -22.35 -21.79 -11.54
CA ALA A 46 -21.59 -20.98 -10.60
C ALA A 46 -22.43 -20.43 -9.43
N GLY A 47 -23.76 -20.40 -9.58
CA GLY A 47 -24.70 -19.98 -8.54
C GLY A 47 -24.30 -18.68 -7.85
N PHE A 48 -23.92 -18.78 -6.58
CA PHE A 48 -23.56 -17.63 -5.77
C PHE A 48 -22.08 -17.20 -5.81
N ASP A 49 -21.19 -17.97 -6.43
CA ASP A 49 -19.75 -17.64 -6.51
C ASP A 49 -19.47 -16.42 -7.41
N ARG A 50 -20.48 -15.94 -8.15
CA ARG A 50 -20.43 -14.72 -8.99
C ARG A 50 -20.47 -13.40 -8.22
N ALA A 51 -21.02 -13.38 -6.99
CA ALA A 51 -21.23 -12.12 -6.27
C ALA A 51 -19.92 -11.35 -5.93
N PRO A 52 -18.84 -12.02 -5.46
CA PRO A 52 -17.57 -11.34 -5.19
C PRO A 52 -16.93 -10.66 -6.40
N TRP A 53 -17.21 -11.16 -7.62
CA TRP A 53 -16.66 -10.60 -8.85
C TRP A 53 -17.16 -9.19 -9.15
N LEU A 54 -18.33 -8.79 -8.64
CA LEU A 54 -18.81 -7.41 -8.76
C LEU A 54 -17.87 -6.43 -8.04
N THR A 55 -17.43 -6.76 -6.82
CA THR A 55 -16.46 -5.95 -6.08
C THR A 55 -15.10 -5.92 -6.81
N VAL A 56 -14.70 -7.04 -7.44
CA VAL A 56 -13.48 -7.07 -8.26
C VAL A 56 -13.59 -6.14 -9.47
N MET A 57 -14.75 -6.11 -10.15
CA MET A 57 -14.98 -5.17 -11.27
C MET A 57 -15.02 -3.72 -10.81
N PHE A 58 -15.60 -3.44 -9.64
CA PHE A 58 -15.60 -2.11 -9.04
C PHE A 58 -14.17 -1.64 -8.76
N MET A 59 -13.36 -2.49 -8.14
CA MET A 59 -11.93 -2.24 -7.91
C MET A 59 -11.17 -2.06 -9.23
N LEU A 60 -11.47 -2.86 -10.26
CA LEU A 60 -10.85 -2.74 -11.58
C LEU A 60 -11.14 -1.38 -12.23
N GLY A 61 -12.37 -0.87 -12.12
CA GLY A 61 -12.72 0.48 -12.56
C GLY A 61 -11.93 1.57 -11.86
N ILE A 62 -11.79 1.46 -10.53
CA ILE A 62 -10.97 2.39 -9.73
C ILE A 62 -9.50 2.34 -10.18
N LEU A 63 -8.93 1.14 -10.33
CA LEU A 63 -7.53 0.96 -10.75
C LEU A 63 -7.28 1.46 -12.17
N ALA A 64 -8.26 1.32 -13.07
CA ALA A 64 -8.16 1.80 -14.44
C ALA A 64 -8.04 3.32 -14.51
N TRP A 65 -8.77 4.06 -13.66
CA TRP A 65 -8.64 5.51 -13.54
C TRP A 65 -7.21 5.93 -13.18
N PHE A 66 -6.58 5.26 -12.19
CA PHE A 66 -5.18 5.52 -11.81
C PHE A 66 -4.14 5.12 -12.86
N SER A 67 -4.50 4.21 -13.75
CA SER A 67 -3.57 3.66 -14.75
C SER A 67 -3.62 4.46 -16.05
N TRP A 68 -4.73 5.13 -16.34
CA TRP A 68 -4.92 5.89 -17.58
C TRP A 68 -4.68 7.38 -17.39
N PRO A 69 -3.96 8.02 -18.34
CA PRO A 69 -3.40 9.33 -18.11
C PRO A 69 -4.37 10.51 -18.27
N THR A 70 -5.42 10.41 -19.10
CA THR A 70 -6.22 11.60 -19.46
C THR A 70 -7.71 11.43 -19.23
N ALA A 71 -8.40 12.56 -19.06
CA ALA A 71 -9.85 12.62 -18.85
C ALA A 71 -10.67 11.98 -19.98
N TRP A 72 -10.14 12.00 -21.21
CA TRP A 72 -10.73 11.31 -22.35
C TRP A 72 -10.79 9.80 -22.13
N HIS A 73 -9.71 9.17 -21.63
CA HIS A 73 -9.69 7.74 -21.36
C HIS A 73 -10.72 7.36 -20.29
N TRP A 74 -10.84 8.17 -19.23
CA TRP A 74 -11.80 7.91 -18.15
C TRP A 74 -13.25 8.02 -18.66
N SER A 75 -13.53 9.04 -19.48
CA SER A 75 -14.85 9.24 -20.08
C SER A 75 -15.20 8.12 -21.07
N ALA A 76 -14.23 7.72 -21.91
CA ALA A 76 -14.38 6.59 -22.84
C ALA A 76 -14.59 5.27 -22.10
N ALA A 77 -13.96 5.06 -20.95
CA ALA A 77 -14.14 3.88 -20.12
C ALA A 77 -15.55 3.80 -19.51
N ILE A 78 -16.07 4.92 -19.02
CA ILE A 78 -17.45 5.01 -18.52
C ILE A 78 -18.43 4.72 -19.65
N ALA A 79 -18.27 5.38 -20.80
CA ALA A 79 -19.10 5.21 -21.98
C ALA A 79 -19.05 3.77 -22.52
N GLY A 80 -17.87 3.16 -22.57
CA GLY A 80 -17.68 1.77 -22.97
C GLY A 80 -18.37 0.79 -22.03
N GLY A 81 -18.28 0.99 -20.72
CA GLY A 81 -18.99 0.18 -19.73
C GLY A 81 -20.51 0.31 -19.85
N THR A 82 -21.04 1.51 -20.13
CA THR A 82 -22.47 1.72 -20.39
C THR A 82 -22.92 1.13 -21.72
N ALA A 83 -22.12 1.29 -22.77
CA ALA A 83 -22.39 0.72 -24.09
C ALA A 83 -22.41 -0.81 -24.07
N LEU A 84 -21.52 -1.45 -23.29
CA LEU A 84 -21.56 -2.91 -23.07
C LEU A 84 -22.88 -3.35 -22.42
N ALA A 85 -23.37 -2.60 -21.43
CA ALA A 85 -24.64 -2.91 -20.77
C ALA A 85 -25.85 -2.71 -21.70
N LEU A 86 -25.87 -1.62 -22.46
CA LEU A 86 -26.92 -1.35 -23.46
C LEU A 86 -26.88 -2.37 -24.61
N GLY A 87 -25.68 -2.71 -25.08
CA GLY A 87 -25.47 -3.72 -26.11
C GLY A 87 -25.94 -5.10 -25.67
N ALA A 88 -25.62 -5.52 -24.43
CA ALA A 88 -26.11 -6.77 -23.87
C ALA A 88 -27.66 -6.79 -23.77
N GLN A 89 -28.27 -5.67 -23.40
CA GLN A 89 -29.73 -5.54 -23.36
C GLN A 89 -30.35 -5.54 -24.77
N ALA A 90 -29.68 -4.99 -25.78
CA ALA A 90 -30.17 -4.96 -27.16
C ALA A 90 -30.03 -6.33 -27.86
N LEU A 91 -28.93 -7.04 -27.62
CA LEU A 91 -28.66 -8.38 -28.16
C LEU A 91 -29.52 -9.46 -27.52
N TRP A 92 -29.87 -9.29 -26.24
CA TRP A 92 -30.70 -10.23 -25.48
C TRP A 92 -31.80 -9.47 -24.72
N PRO A 93 -32.85 -8.97 -25.39
CA PRO A 93 -33.91 -8.21 -24.72
C PRO A 93 -34.60 -9.04 -23.66
N ALA A 94 -34.88 -8.43 -22.50
CA ALA A 94 -35.58 -9.09 -21.40
C ALA A 94 -36.96 -9.60 -21.85
N GLY A 95 -37.24 -10.89 -21.63
CA GLY A 95 -38.51 -11.53 -22.04
C GLY A 95 -38.55 -12.02 -23.50
N SER A 96 -37.43 -12.01 -24.22
CA SER A 96 -37.31 -12.65 -25.54
C SER A 96 -36.92 -14.14 -25.42
N ALA A 97 -37.16 -14.94 -26.47
CA ALA A 97 -36.71 -16.34 -26.53
C ALA A 97 -35.17 -16.48 -26.39
N ALA A 98 -34.42 -15.42 -26.70
CA ALA A 98 -32.97 -15.37 -26.50
C ALA A 98 -32.58 -15.10 -25.03
N ASP A 99 -33.46 -14.50 -24.22
CA ASP A 99 -33.27 -14.30 -22.77
C ASP A 99 -33.46 -15.61 -22.01
N GLU A 100 -34.45 -16.43 -22.40
CA GLU A 100 -34.67 -17.76 -21.80
C GLU A 100 -33.44 -18.68 -21.91
N THR A 101 -32.61 -18.47 -22.93
CA THR A 101 -31.40 -19.27 -23.16
C THR A 101 -30.11 -18.63 -22.63
N ARG A 102 -30.08 -17.32 -22.29
CA ARG A 102 -28.84 -16.56 -22.00
C ARG A 102 -28.95 -15.48 -20.91
N ALA A 103 -29.93 -15.60 -20.02
CA ALA A 103 -30.19 -14.61 -18.98
C ALA A 103 -29.00 -14.35 -18.05
N HIS A 104 -28.21 -15.37 -17.68
CA HIS A 104 -27.11 -15.19 -16.73
C HIS A 104 -25.92 -14.46 -17.36
N LEU A 105 -25.58 -14.78 -18.61
CA LEU A 105 -24.54 -14.10 -19.37
C LEU A 105 -24.89 -12.63 -19.60
N ARG A 106 -26.15 -12.34 -19.98
CA ARG A 106 -26.63 -10.96 -20.14
C ARG A 106 -26.46 -10.16 -18.85
N LEU A 107 -27.01 -10.66 -17.74
CA LEU A 107 -26.92 -9.99 -16.44
C LEU A 107 -25.46 -9.81 -15.99
N ALA A 108 -24.59 -10.78 -16.25
CA ALA A 108 -23.17 -10.69 -15.92
C ALA A 108 -22.49 -9.57 -16.72
N VAL A 109 -22.67 -9.52 -18.05
CA VAL A 109 -22.07 -8.49 -18.91
C VAL A 109 -22.58 -7.09 -18.53
N MET A 110 -23.89 -6.96 -18.31
CA MET A 110 -24.50 -5.69 -17.87
C MET A 110 -23.94 -5.24 -16.52
N ALA A 111 -23.96 -6.11 -15.51
CA ALA A 111 -23.49 -5.77 -14.17
C ALA A 111 -21.99 -5.45 -14.16
N CYS A 112 -21.16 -6.25 -14.84
CA CYS A 112 -19.72 -5.99 -14.94
C CYS A 112 -19.43 -4.63 -15.62
N GLY A 113 -20.10 -4.32 -16.74
CA GLY A 113 -19.92 -3.05 -17.45
C GLY A 113 -20.33 -1.84 -16.62
N LEU A 114 -21.51 -1.88 -15.99
CA LEU A 114 -22.01 -0.79 -15.15
C LEU A 114 -21.18 -0.60 -13.88
N VAL A 115 -20.80 -1.68 -13.20
CA VAL A 115 -20.01 -1.61 -11.96
C VAL A 115 -18.58 -1.12 -12.23
N PHE A 116 -17.99 -1.52 -13.37
CA PHE A 116 -16.71 -0.98 -13.81
C PHE A 116 -16.78 0.54 -14.07
N ALA A 117 -17.80 0.99 -14.83
CA ALA A 117 -18.03 2.42 -15.08
C ALA A 117 -18.28 3.20 -13.77
N PHE A 118 -19.05 2.63 -12.85
CA PHE A 118 -19.30 3.21 -11.53
C PHE A 118 -18.01 3.34 -10.69
N GLY A 119 -17.09 2.37 -10.79
CA GLY A 119 -15.76 2.43 -10.17
C GLY A 119 -14.93 3.62 -10.67
N VAL A 120 -14.84 3.80 -11.98
CA VAL A 120 -14.15 4.96 -12.60
C VAL A 120 -14.79 6.27 -12.15
N GLY A 121 -16.13 6.36 -12.18
CA GLY A 121 -16.86 7.55 -11.77
C GLY A 121 -16.67 7.91 -10.29
N THR A 122 -16.66 6.91 -9.41
CA THR A 122 -16.54 7.12 -7.95
C THR A 122 -15.18 7.70 -7.57
N VAL A 123 -14.09 7.14 -8.10
CA VAL A 123 -12.74 7.67 -7.82
C VAL A 123 -12.52 9.04 -8.46
N TRP A 124 -13.08 9.28 -9.64
CA TRP A 124 -13.00 10.58 -10.29
C TRP A 124 -13.76 11.65 -9.48
N ALA A 125 -14.98 11.35 -9.05
CA ALA A 125 -15.76 12.23 -8.17
C ALA A 125 -15.02 12.48 -6.84
N ARG A 126 -14.46 11.45 -6.22
CA ARG A 126 -13.66 11.57 -4.99
C ARG A 126 -12.46 12.50 -5.18
N SER A 127 -11.74 12.34 -6.29
CA SER A 127 -10.59 13.18 -6.65
C SER A 127 -11.00 14.65 -6.83
N ALA A 128 -12.16 14.92 -7.44
CA ALA A 128 -12.67 16.27 -7.64
C ALA A 128 -13.17 16.93 -6.33
N ILE A 129 -13.74 16.16 -5.39
CA ILE A 129 -14.30 16.68 -4.14
C ILE A 129 -13.22 16.96 -3.09
N VAL A 130 -12.21 16.08 -2.98
CA VAL A 130 -11.20 16.14 -1.90
C VAL A 130 -9.85 16.68 -2.37
N GLY A 131 -9.55 16.54 -3.65
CA GLY A 131 -8.29 16.94 -4.25
C GLY A 131 -7.98 18.41 -3.95
N ALA A 132 -6.87 18.66 -3.27
CA ALA A 132 -6.40 20.00 -2.99
C ALA A 132 -5.25 20.37 -3.93
N GLU A 133 -5.35 21.55 -4.52
CA GLU A 133 -4.29 22.06 -5.40
C GLU A 133 -3.01 22.33 -4.60
N PRO A 134 -1.85 21.76 -5.03
CA PRO A 134 -0.55 22.07 -4.45
C PRO A 134 -0.18 23.54 -4.58
N ILE A 135 0.60 24.08 -3.64
CA ILE A 135 1.23 25.39 -3.84
C ILE A 135 2.18 25.35 -5.05
N ALA A 136 2.19 26.41 -5.87
CA ALA A 136 2.95 26.39 -7.14
C ALA A 136 4.48 26.32 -6.94
N ARG A 137 5.00 26.87 -5.84
CA ARG A 137 6.44 26.95 -5.58
C ARG A 137 6.75 26.99 -4.08
N PRO A 138 7.98 26.61 -3.70
CA PRO A 138 8.49 26.84 -2.35
C PRO A 138 8.31 28.30 -1.91
N ALA A 139 7.72 28.51 -0.74
CA ALA A 139 7.45 29.84 -0.20
C ALA A 139 7.73 29.90 1.30
N MET A 140 8.35 31.01 1.73
CA MET A 140 8.44 31.35 3.15
C MET A 140 7.21 32.18 3.50
N MET A 141 6.32 31.63 4.33
CA MET A 141 5.03 32.26 4.65
C MET A 141 4.86 32.39 6.15
N LEU A 142 4.27 33.50 6.57
CA LEU A 142 3.70 33.63 7.90
C LEU A 142 2.29 33.01 7.85
N ILE A 143 2.09 31.96 8.63
CA ILE A 143 0.86 31.19 8.69
C ILE A 143 0.17 31.56 9.99
N GLU A 144 -1.05 32.07 9.86
CA GLU A 144 -2.00 32.15 10.96
C GLU A 144 -3.11 31.14 10.66
N GLY A 145 -3.22 30.11 11.50
CA GLY A 145 -4.06 28.97 11.18
C GLY A 145 -4.50 28.18 12.41
N ARG A 146 -5.62 27.48 12.24
CA ARG A 146 -6.18 26.60 13.27
C ARG A 146 -5.54 25.22 13.18
N VAL A 147 -5.09 24.68 14.32
CA VAL A 147 -4.57 23.32 14.43
C VAL A 147 -5.73 22.33 14.27
N LEU A 148 -5.71 21.57 13.19
CA LEU A 148 -6.66 20.48 12.94
C LEU A 148 -6.23 19.17 13.62
N ALA A 149 -4.93 18.91 13.64
CA ALA A 149 -4.34 17.72 14.25
C ALA A 149 -2.91 17.99 14.74
N ARG A 150 -2.55 17.42 15.89
CA ARG A 150 -1.20 17.42 16.44
C ARG A 150 -0.70 15.98 16.59
N GLU A 151 0.39 15.65 15.90
CA GLU A 151 1.08 14.37 16.01
C GLU A 151 2.44 14.60 16.70
N ASP A 152 2.64 14.04 17.90
CA ASP A 152 3.91 14.14 18.62
C ASP A 152 4.85 13.02 18.13
N GLN A 153 6.09 13.37 17.74
CA GLN A 153 7.10 12.42 17.25
C GLN A 153 8.40 12.58 18.04
N PRO A 154 8.41 12.22 19.35
CA PRO A 154 9.58 12.39 20.22
C PRO A 154 10.83 11.66 19.73
N ALA A 155 10.72 10.48 19.10
CA ALA A 155 11.86 9.76 18.55
C ALA A 155 12.57 10.54 17.43
N GLU A 156 11.83 11.36 16.68
CA GLU A 156 12.37 12.25 15.63
C GLU A 156 12.61 13.69 16.14
N GLY A 157 12.42 13.95 17.44
CA GLY A 157 12.61 15.27 18.03
C GLY A 157 11.70 16.37 17.45
N ARG A 158 10.49 16.01 17.00
CA ARG A 158 9.58 16.98 16.34
C ARG A 158 8.10 16.76 16.69
N ILE A 159 7.30 17.80 16.47
CA ILE A 159 5.83 17.78 16.49
C ILE A 159 5.36 18.10 15.08
N ARG A 160 4.40 17.33 14.56
CA ARG A 160 3.78 17.57 13.26
C ARG A 160 2.40 18.16 13.46
N LEU A 161 2.20 19.37 12.94
CA LEU A 161 0.93 20.09 12.99
C LEU A 161 0.26 20.05 11.62
N THR A 162 -1.01 19.68 11.57
CA THR A 162 -1.86 19.91 10.41
C THR A 162 -2.68 21.16 10.65
N LEU A 163 -2.50 22.19 9.82
CA LEU A 163 -3.08 23.51 9.98
C LEU A 163 -4.10 23.79 8.88
N ALA A 164 -5.23 24.39 9.26
CA ALA A 164 -6.11 25.08 8.32
C ALA A 164 -5.70 26.56 8.28
N MET A 165 -5.27 27.04 7.12
CA MET A 165 -4.89 28.43 6.90
C MET A 165 -5.70 29.00 5.74
N ARG A 166 -5.78 30.34 5.68
CA ARG A 166 -6.18 31.03 4.46
C ARG A 166 -4.93 31.49 3.74
N ASP A 167 -4.86 31.23 2.43
CA ASP A 167 -3.75 31.77 1.64
C ASP A 167 -3.83 33.31 1.63
N PRO A 168 -2.73 34.02 1.88
CA PRO A 168 -2.71 35.48 1.83
C PRO A 168 -2.99 36.07 0.44
N VAL A 169 -2.79 35.31 -0.65
CA VAL A 169 -2.87 35.81 -2.02
C VAL A 169 -4.29 35.70 -2.58
N ASP A 170 -4.90 34.52 -2.48
CA ASP A 170 -6.22 34.24 -3.06
C ASP A 170 -7.34 34.13 -2.00
N GLY A 171 -7.00 34.09 -0.70
CA GLY A 171 -7.96 33.99 0.40
C GLY A 171 -8.57 32.59 0.57
N GLU A 172 -8.13 31.60 -0.23
CA GLU A 172 -8.66 30.25 -0.21
C GLU A 172 -8.23 29.49 1.06
N ALA A 173 -9.14 28.64 1.55
CA ALA A 173 -8.84 27.76 2.67
C ALA A 173 -7.92 26.62 2.20
N ARG A 174 -6.70 26.57 2.72
CA ARG A 174 -5.71 25.54 2.43
C ARG A 174 -5.38 24.76 3.69
N LYS A 175 -5.28 23.44 3.53
CA LYS A 175 -4.80 22.55 4.59
C LYS A 175 -3.32 22.24 4.35
N VAL A 176 -2.48 22.53 5.32
CA VAL A 176 -1.02 22.37 5.22
C VAL A 176 -0.48 21.56 6.39
N ARG A 177 0.61 20.84 6.17
CA ARG A 177 1.31 20.07 7.22
C ARG A 177 2.66 20.71 7.53
N VAL A 178 2.87 21.09 8.79
CA VAL A 178 4.10 21.77 9.24
C VAL A 178 4.78 20.94 10.32
N ASN A 179 6.05 20.60 10.09
CA ASN A 179 6.91 20.00 11.10
C ASN A 179 7.53 21.11 11.97
N VAL A 180 7.34 20.99 13.28
CA VAL A 180 7.87 21.86 14.34
C VAL A 180 8.97 21.08 15.06
N THR A 181 10.22 21.51 14.91
CA THR A 181 11.35 20.83 15.58
C THR A 181 11.40 21.25 17.04
N LEU A 182 11.52 20.30 17.97
CA LEU A 182 11.51 20.57 19.41
C LEU A 182 12.68 21.48 19.82
N ALA A 183 13.84 21.34 19.18
CA ALA A 183 15.00 22.20 19.43
C ALA A 183 14.74 23.69 19.18
N VAL A 184 13.81 24.04 18.27
CA VAL A 184 13.45 25.44 17.97
C VAL A 184 12.56 26.05 19.06
N LEU A 185 11.84 25.22 19.82
CA LEU A 185 10.99 25.66 20.92
C LEU A 185 11.79 25.93 22.21
N GLY A 186 13.07 25.51 22.28
CA GLY A 186 13.91 25.63 23.47
C GLY A 186 13.47 24.73 24.63
N GLU A 187 14.06 24.93 25.81
CA GLU A 187 13.76 24.12 27.01
C GLU A 187 12.33 24.29 27.53
N ALA A 188 11.66 25.40 27.19
CA ALA A 188 10.27 25.64 27.55
C ALA A 188 9.29 24.67 26.86
N GLY A 189 9.73 24.00 25.78
CA GLY A 189 8.91 23.04 25.05
C GLY A 189 7.70 23.69 24.32
N PRO A 190 6.73 22.88 23.85
CA PRO A 190 5.53 23.39 23.21
C PRO A 190 4.67 24.20 24.20
N PRO A 191 4.08 25.33 23.79
CA PRO A 191 3.27 26.16 24.68
C PRO A 191 2.06 25.39 25.23
N ALA A 192 1.74 25.64 26.50
CA ALA A 192 0.56 25.08 27.14
C ALA A 192 -0.71 25.49 26.38
N GLY A 193 -1.55 24.51 26.00
CA GLY A 193 -2.74 24.75 25.17
C GLY A 193 -2.53 24.55 23.67
N LEU A 194 -1.33 24.18 23.20
CA LEU A 194 -1.11 23.73 21.83
C LEU A 194 -1.76 22.36 21.59
N SER A 195 -3.00 22.33 21.14
CA SER A 195 -3.72 21.12 20.75
C SER A 195 -4.70 21.39 19.61
N GLU A 196 -5.44 20.36 19.23
CA GLU A 196 -6.54 20.45 18.27
C GLU A 196 -7.48 21.61 18.63
N GLY A 197 -7.78 22.48 17.67
CA GLY A 197 -8.60 23.67 17.85
C GLY A 197 -7.83 24.95 18.18
N ALA A 198 -6.58 24.88 18.62
CA ALA A 198 -5.75 26.05 18.91
C ALA A 198 -5.51 26.88 17.64
N VAL A 199 -5.38 28.20 17.79
CA VAL A 199 -4.96 29.11 16.71
C VAL A 199 -3.50 29.48 16.94
N VAL A 200 -2.66 29.16 15.96
CA VAL A 200 -1.22 29.42 16.03
C VAL A 200 -0.80 30.37 14.92
N ARG A 201 0.17 31.22 15.24
CA ARG A 201 0.89 32.06 14.28
C ARG A 201 2.34 31.62 14.25
N LEU A 202 2.79 31.15 13.09
CA LEU A 202 4.15 30.65 12.90
C LEU A 202 4.66 30.99 11.51
N ARG A 203 5.97 31.13 11.36
CA ARG A 203 6.60 31.25 10.05
C ARG A 203 7.09 29.88 9.62
N ALA A 204 6.77 29.47 8.40
CA ALA A 204 7.18 28.18 7.86
C ALA A 204 7.67 28.28 6.42
N ARG A 205 8.61 27.41 6.08
CA ARG A 205 8.98 27.14 4.69
C ARG A 205 8.07 26.07 4.13
N LEU A 206 7.06 26.47 3.37
CA LEU A 206 6.17 25.55 2.69
C LEU A 206 6.76 25.11 1.36
N MET A 207 6.60 23.84 1.07
CA MET A 207 6.99 23.15 -0.15
C MET A 207 5.74 22.47 -0.73
N PRO A 208 5.58 22.44 -2.07
CA PRO A 208 4.60 21.55 -2.68
C PRO A 208 4.85 20.10 -2.22
N PRO A 209 3.80 19.28 -2.07
CA PRO A 209 3.96 17.85 -1.81
C PRO A 209 4.94 17.23 -2.81
N ALA A 210 5.95 16.54 -2.29
CA ALA A 210 7.01 15.98 -3.11
C ALA A 210 6.48 14.89 -4.04
N SER A 211 6.82 14.99 -5.32
CA SER A 211 6.61 13.90 -6.28
C SER A 211 7.48 12.69 -5.94
N PRO A 212 7.15 11.48 -6.46
CA PRO A 212 8.00 10.30 -6.32
C PRO A 212 9.44 10.61 -6.72
N MET A 213 10.41 10.20 -5.90
CA MET A 213 11.82 10.46 -6.19
C MET A 213 12.30 9.75 -7.46
N LEU A 214 11.77 8.54 -7.70
CA LEU A 214 12.08 7.65 -8.81
C LEU A 214 10.79 6.96 -9.30
N PRO A 215 10.77 6.46 -10.55
CA PRO A 215 9.66 5.67 -11.03
C PRO A 215 9.45 4.43 -10.13
N GLY A 216 8.24 4.24 -9.62
CA GLY A 216 7.93 3.14 -8.69
C GLY A 216 8.15 3.40 -7.21
N ALA A 217 8.72 4.55 -6.85
CA ALA A 217 8.79 4.98 -5.46
C ALA A 217 7.40 5.34 -4.93
N TYR A 218 7.30 5.48 -3.60
CA TYR A 218 6.10 5.95 -2.94
C TYR A 218 5.69 7.34 -3.45
N ASP A 219 4.42 7.48 -3.82
CA ASP A 219 3.86 8.73 -4.34
C ASP A 219 3.19 9.54 -3.23
N PHE A 220 4.00 10.40 -2.60
CA PHE A 220 3.51 11.28 -1.54
C PHE A 220 2.59 12.39 -2.08
N ALA A 221 2.84 12.92 -3.28
CA ALA A 221 1.99 13.94 -3.89
C ALA A 221 0.55 13.44 -4.09
N ARG A 222 0.40 12.21 -4.60
CA ARG A 222 -0.91 11.55 -4.72
C ARG A 222 -1.56 11.30 -3.36
N ALA A 223 -0.80 10.86 -2.36
CA ALA A 223 -1.34 10.67 -1.01
C ALA A 223 -1.80 12.00 -0.39
N ALA A 224 -1.04 13.08 -0.58
CA ALA A 224 -1.37 14.43 -0.14
C ALA A 224 -2.65 14.95 -0.82
N TRP A 225 -2.84 14.68 -2.11
CA TRP A 225 -4.04 15.04 -2.87
C TRP A 225 -5.32 14.46 -2.24
N PHE A 226 -5.35 13.16 -1.97
CA PHE A 226 -6.51 12.52 -1.33
C PHE A 226 -6.63 12.83 0.18
N GLN A 227 -5.60 13.41 0.81
CA GLN A 227 -5.67 13.97 2.16
C GLN A 227 -6.11 15.45 2.20
N GLY A 228 -6.29 16.05 1.02
CA GLY A 228 -6.59 17.48 0.85
C GLY A 228 -5.44 18.39 1.29
N LEU A 229 -4.18 17.92 1.25
CA LEU A 229 -2.99 18.70 1.65
C LEU A 229 -2.42 19.48 0.47
N SER A 230 -2.40 20.81 0.58
CA SER A 230 -1.82 21.70 -0.44
C SER A 230 -0.31 21.90 -0.30
N ALA A 231 0.24 21.70 0.90
CA ALA A 231 1.67 21.89 1.16
C ALA A 231 2.17 21.12 2.37
N THR A 232 3.47 20.86 2.37
CA THR A 232 4.22 20.40 3.55
C THR A 232 5.36 21.35 3.85
N GLY A 233 5.74 21.51 5.10
CA GLY A 233 6.83 22.44 5.42
C GLY A 233 7.43 22.24 6.79
N THR A 234 8.41 23.07 7.09
CA THR A 234 9.07 23.12 8.40
C THR A 234 8.99 24.53 8.96
N MET A 235 8.70 24.63 10.24
CA MET A 235 8.68 25.91 10.96
C MET A 235 10.08 26.54 11.01
N VAL A 236 10.14 27.86 10.87
CA VAL A 236 11.36 28.66 10.94
C VAL A 236 11.08 29.87 11.82
N GLY A 237 11.66 29.91 13.02
CA GLY A 237 11.44 30.97 14.01
C GLY A 237 10.45 30.59 15.10
N PRO A 238 9.90 31.56 15.85
CA PRO A 238 9.06 31.29 17.01
C PRO A 238 7.65 30.81 16.62
N LEU A 239 7.04 30.05 17.53
CA LEU A 239 5.63 29.64 17.47
C LEU A 239 4.83 30.48 18.48
N GLU A 240 3.92 31.30 17.99
CA GLU A 240 3.03 32.11 18.83
C GLU A 240 1.65 31.44 18.93
N LEU A 241 1.18 31.22 20.16
CA LEU A 241 -0.19 30.77 20.42
C LEU A 241 -1.10 32.01 20.51
N ARG A 242 -2.06 32.13 19.58
CA ARG A 242 -3.01 33.25 19.54
C ARG A 242 -4.26 32.95 20.35
N GLU A 243 -4.77 31.73 20.18
CA GLU A 243 -5.89 31.21 20.95
C GLU A 243 -5.51 29.80 21.41
N SER A 244 -5.52 29.59 22.72
CA SER A 244 -5.40 28.24 23.28
C SER A 244 -6.61 27.42 22.87
N ALA A 245 -6.40 26.13 22.61
CA ALA A 245 -7.53 25.23 22.49
C ALA A 245 -8.36 25.29 23.79
N ALA A 246 -9.68 25.22 23.67
CA ALA A 246 -10.52 24.94 24.84
C ALA A 246 -10.00 23.67 25.53
N ILE A 247 -9.95 23.64 26.86
CA ILE A 247 -9.48 22.50 27.65
C ILE A 247 -10.22 21.25 27.15
N GLY A 248 -9.52 20.44 26.38
CA GLY A 248 -10.15 19.47 25.51
C GLY A 248 -10.47 18.19 26.26
N ASN A 249 -11.73 17.94 26.55
CA ASN A 249 -12.26 16.61 26.90
C ASN A 249 -12.40 15.71 25.66
N GLY A 250 -11.48 15.84 24.70
CA GLY A 250 -11.53 15.15 23.40
C GLY A 250 -10.74 13.85 23.38
N ILE A 251 -10.99 12.99 22.40
CA ILE A 251 -10.31 11.70 22.25
C ILE A 251 -8.79 11.88 22.03
N ALA A 252 -8.38 12.93 21.32
CA ALA A 252 -6.97 13.22 21.06
C ALA A 252 -6.17 13.64 22.30
N SER A 253 -6.81 14.30 23.28
CA SER A 253 -6.14 14.61 24.56
C SER A 253 -6.05 13.35 25.42
N LEU A 254 -7.10 12.52 25.44
CA LEU A 254 -7.08 11.21 26.10
C LEU A 254 -5.97 10.32 25.55
N GLN A 255 -5.81 10.27 24.22
CA GLN A 255 -4.73 9.56 23.53
C GLN A 255 -3.35 10.00 24.03
N ARG A 256 -3.08 11.30 24.03
CA ARG A 256 -1.79 11.85 24.48
C ARG A 256 -1.53 11.55 25.95
N THR A 257 -2.52 11.73 26.81
CA THR A 257 -2.41 11.40 28.24
C THR A 257 -2.14 9.92 28.45
N LEU A 258 -2.85 9.05 27.72
CA LEU A 258 -2.65 7.60 27.77
C LEU A 258 -1.25 7.22 27.28
N ALA A 259 -0.78 7.79 26.18
CA ALA A 259 0.55 7.54 25.64
C ALA A 259 1.66 7.93 26.64
N VAL A 260 1.54 9.10 27.26
CA VAL A 260 2.48 9.58 28.29
C VAL A 260 2.44 8.68 29.53
N HIS A 261 1.25 8.28 29.97
CA HIS A 261 1.09 7.37 31.11
C HIS A 261 1.72 5.99 30.84
N VAL A 262 1.48 5.39 29.68
CA VAL A 262 2.05 4.08 29.36
C VAL A 262 3.58 4.13 29.29
N ARG A 263 4.14 5.18 28.68
CA ARG A 263 5.60 5.38 28.64
C ARG A 263 6.24 5.65 30.00
N SER A 264 5.49 6.18 30.97
CA SER A 264 6.02 6.35 32.33
C SER A 264 6.02 5.06 33.14
N ARG A 265 5.26 4.03 32.70
CA ARG A 265 5.15 2.72 33.35
C ARG A 265 6.12 1.67 32.81
N VAL A 266 6.44 1.76 31.51
CA VAL A 266 7.37 0.84 30.84
C VAL A 266 8.47 1.67 30.20
N PRO A 267 9.75 1.46 30.56
CA PRO A 267 10.86 2.25 30.03
C PRO A 267 11.14 1.93 28.55
N ASP A 268 11.85 2.85 27.90
CA ASP A 268 12.50 2.71 26.58
C ASP A 268 11.56 2.21 25.45
N SER A 269 12.11 1.50 24.47
CA SER A 269 11.42 0.99 23.29
C SER A 269 10.19 0.12 23.57
N PRO A 270 10.19 -0.80 24.56
CA PRO A 270 8.99 -1.54 24.93
C PRO A 270 7.82 -0.61 25.33
N GLY A 271 8.11 0.48 26.05
CA GLY A 271 7.12 1.49 26.43
C GLY A 271 6.54 2.24 25.25
N ALA A 272 7.36 2.54 24.24
CA ALA A 272 6.91 3.16 23.00
C ALA A 272 5.94 2.25 22.22
N ILE A 273 6.24 0.96 22.10
CA ILE A 273 5.34 -0.01 21.43
C ILE A 273 4.06 -0.21 22.24
N ALA A 274 4.15 -0.29 23.58
CA ALA A 274 2.97 -0.37 24.44
C ALA A 274 2.06 0.87 24.29
N ALA A 275 2.65 2.07 24.22
CA ALA A 275 1.92 3.31 23.99
C ALA A 275 1.24 3.32 22.61
N ALA A 276 1.92 2.84 21.56
CA ALA A 276 1.33 2.68 20.24
C ALA A 276 0.12 1.72 20.26
N PHE A 277 0.21 0.63 21.02
CA PHE A 277 -0.87 -0.36 21.16
C PHE A 277 -2.07 0.15 21.96
N ALA A 278 -1.84 0.95 23.00
CA ALA A 278 -2.87 1.50 23.86
C ALA A 278 -3.57 2.74 23.27
N SER A 279 -2.80 3.63 22.62
CA SER A 279 -3.25 4.98 22.22
C SER A 279 -3.11 5.29 20.73
N GLY A 280 -2.39 4.46 19.97
CA GLY A 280 -2.06 4.72 18.56
C GLY A 280 -0.85 5.62 18.34
N ASP A 281 -0.23 6.12 19.41
CA ASP A 281 0.96 6.95 19.32
C ASP A 281 2.22 6.14 18.99
N ARG A 282 2.64 6.19 17.71
CA ARG A 282 3.89 5.59 17.23
C ARG A 282 5.10 6.51 17.36
N GLY A 283 4.92 7.75 17.78
CA GLY A 283 5.95 8.79 17.71
C GLY A 283 7.17 8.53 18.59
N GLY A 284 7.07 7.61 19.56
CA GLY A 284 8.16 7.21 20.45
C GLY A 284 8.96 6.00 19.99
N ILE A 285 8.59 5.32 18.90
CA ILE A 285 9.32 4.14 18.43
C ILE A 285 10.60 4.61 17.74
N GLU A 286 11.76 4.08 18.14
CA GLU A 286 13.04 4.44 17.56
C GLU A 286 13.21 3.90 16.12
N GLU A 287 13.95 4.64 15.28
CA GLU A 287 14.16 4.27 13.87
C GLU A 287 14.84 2.91 13.72
N ALA A 288 15.74 2.54 14.65
CA ALA A 288 16.41 1.24 14.67
C ALA A 288 15.44 0.08 14.93
N ASP A 289 14.50 0.25 15.86
CA ASP A 289 13.48 -0.76 16.16
C ASP A 289 12.45 -0.87 15.03
N GLU A 290 12.04 0.26 14.45
CA GLU A 290 11.16 0.25 13.29
C GLU A 290 11.82 -0.47 12.10
N ALA A 291 13.11 -0.22 11.85
CA ALA A 291 13.89 -0.91 10.82
C ALA A 291 13.99 -2.41 11.09
N ALA A 292 14.32 -2.83 12.33
CA ALA A 292 14.40 -4.25 12.68
C ALA A 292 13.04 -4.96 12.53
N MET A 293 11.95 -4.32 12.94
CA MET A 293 10.59 -4.84 12.73
C MET A 293 10.25 -4.91 11.24
N ARG A 294 10.73 -3.98 10.42
CA ARG A 294 10.54 -3.98 8.96
C ARG A 294 11.29 -5.12 8.29
N ASP A 295 12.55 -5.28 8.64
CA ASP A 295 13.46 -6.26 8.03
C ASP A 295 13.16 -7.70 8.49
N SER A 296 12.57 -7.88 9.67
CA SER A 296 12.04 -9.16 10.16
C SER A 296 10.63 -9.50 9.65
N GLY A 297 9.97 -8.61 8.89
CA GLY A 297 8.59 -8.80 8.40
C GLY A 297 7.50 -8.56 9.46
N LEU A 298 7.86 -8.02 10.63
CA LEU A 298 6.97 -7.75 11.76
C LEU A 298 6.38 -6.32 11.80
N THR A 299 6.75 -5.44 10.87
CA THR A 299 6.25 -4.03 10.83
C THR A 299 4.72 -3.92 10.84
N HIS A 300 4.03 -4.90 10.28
CA HIS A 300 2.57 -4.92 10.27
C HIS A 300 1.95 -5.01 11.69
N LEU A 301 2.72 -5.44 12.70
CA LEU A 301 2.31 -5.44 14.11
C LEU A 301 2.37 -4.04 14.73
N LEU A 302 3.31 -3.19 14.29
CA LEU A 302 3.43 -1.80 14.76
C LEU A 302 2.24 -0.94 14.31
N SER A 303 1.71 -1.26 13.13
CA SER A 303 0.40 -0.75 12.74
C SER A 303 -0.67 -1.48 13.52
N ILE A 304 -1.58 -0.74 14.19
CA ILE A 304 -2.73 -1.37 14.85
C ILE A 304 -3.47 -2.19 13.81
N SER A 305 -3.32 -3.50 13.93
CA SER A 305 -3.76 -4.42 12.89
C SER A 305 -5.24 -4.70 13.07
N GLY A 306 -5.87 -5.20 12.00
CA GLY A 306 -7.24 -5.70 12.10
C GLY A 306 -7.39 -6.84 13.10
N LEU A 307 -6.30 -7.55 13.40
CA LEU A 307 -6.26 -8.57 14.45
C LEU A 307 -6.45 -7.96 15.83
N HIS A 308 -5.83 -6.81 16.14
CA HIS A 308 -5.99 -6.13 17.43
C HIS A 308 -7.44 -5.70 17.64
N VAL A 309 -8.05 -5.04 16.64
CA VAL A 309 -9.45 -4.60 16.71
C VAL A 309 -10.38 -5.81 16.85
N SER A 310 -10.16 -6.86 16.05
CA SER A 310 -10.98 -8.08 16.10
C SER A 310 -10.83 -8.83 17.43
N ALA A 311 -9.63 -8.84 18.01
CA ALA A 311 -9.36 -9.44 19.31
C ALA A 311 -10.09 -8.68 20.44
N VAL A 312 -10.09 -7.34 20.42
CA VAL A 312 -10.87 -6.52 21.36
C VAL A 312 -12.37 -6.80 21.23
N ILE A 313 -12.87 -6.84 20.00
CA ILE A 313 -14.28 -7.16 19.71
C ILE A 313 -14.64 -8.56 20.24
N ALA A 314 -13.81 -9.57 19.95
CA ALA A 314 -14.04 -10.94 20.36
C ALA A 314 -13.97 -11.11 21.88
N ALA A 315 -13.01 -10.44 22.54
CA ALA A 315 -12.87 -10.45 23.99
C ALA A 315 -14.09 -9.82 24.67
N ALA A 316 -14.53 -8.65 24.22
CA ALA A 316 -15.73 -7.98 24.74
C ALA A 316 -17.00 -8.81 24.49
N TYR A 317 -17.15 -9.37 23.29
CA TYR A 317 -18.25 -10.28 22.95
C TYR A 317 -18.28 -11.49 23.91
N PHE A 318 -17.15 -12.16 24.10
CA PHE A 318 -17.07 -13.35 24.94
C PHE A 318 -17.27 -13.04 26.43
N ALA A 319 -16.67 -11.95 26.92
CA ALA A 319 -16.84 -11.50 28.30
C ALA A 319 -18.30 -11.22 28.61
N VAL A 320 -18.99 -10.46 27.75
CA VAL A 320 -20.41 -10.15 27.92
C VAL A 320 -21.28 -11.40 27.78
N MET A 321 -20.99 -12.30 26.83
CA MET A 321 -21.68 -13.59 26.73
C MET A 321 -21.55 -14.40 28.02
N ARG A 322 -20.34 -14.51 28.59
CA ARG A 322 -20.09 -15.29 29.81
C ARG A 322 -20.71 -14.65 31.05
N LEU A 323 -20.57 -13.33 31.21
CA LEU A 323 -21.14 -12.60 32.35
C LEU A 323 -22.67 -12.66 32.35
N LEU A 324 -23.31 -12.46 31.21
CA LEU A 324 -24.77 -12.54 31.10
C LEU A 324 -25.28 -13.98 31.23
N ALA A 325 -24.49 -14.98 30.81
CA ALA A 325 -24.84 -16.39 31.02
C ALA A 325 -24.85 -16.81 32.50
N LEU A 326 -24.19 -16.04 33.38
CA LEU A 326 -24.26 -16.26 34.84
C LEU A 326 -25.61 -15.82 35.44
N TRP A 327 -26.44 -15.08 34.70
CA TRP A 327 -27.75 -14.58 35.17
C TRP A 327 -28.91 -15.20 34.36
N PRO A 328 -29.52 -16.31 34.83
CA PRO A 328 -30.52 -17.08 34.08
C PRO A 328 -31.75 -16.27 33.64
N ALA A 329 -32.20 -15.33 34.48
CA ALA A 329 -33.38 -14.50 34.18
C ALA A 329 -33.19 -13.62 32.94
N LEU A 330 -31.95 -13.17 32.69
CA LEU A 330 -31.61 -12.31 31.56
C LEU A 330 -31.33 -13.13 30.31
N ALA A 331 -30.70 -14.30 30.48
CA ALA A 331 -30.43 -15.27 29.42
C ALA A 331 -31.70 -15.80 28.74
N LEU A 332 -32.80 -15.93 29.48
CA LEU A 332 -34.09 -16.41 28.98
C LEU A 332 -34.95 -15.32 28.33
N ARG A 333 -34.71 -14.04 28.62
CA ARG A 333 -35.54 -12.91 28.16
C ARG A 333 -34.92 -12.11 27.02
N LEU A 334 -33.60 -12.14 26.86
CA LEU A 334 -32.87 -11.37 25.85
C LEU A 334 -32.08 -12.29 24.92
N ARG A 335 -31.96 -11.87 23.65
CA ARG A 335 -31.09 -12.56 22.68
C ARG A 335 -29.63 -12.20 23.01
N LEU A 336 -29.02 -12.97 23.91
CA LEU A 336 -27.64 -12.78 24.39
C LEU A 336 -26.62 -12.49 23.27
N PRO A 337 -26.63 -13.16 22.11
CA PRO A 337 -25.68 -12.88 21.03
C PRO A 337 -25.80 -11.45 20.47
N VAL A 338 -27.00 -10.85 20.50
CA VAL A 338 -27.22 -9.48 20.03
C VAL A 338 -26.59 -8.47 20.99
N LEU A 339 -26.79 -8.67 22.30
CA LEU A 339 -26.19 -7.82 23.32
C LEU A 339 -24.66 -7.94 23.32
N ALA A 340 -24.15 -9.17 23.27
CA ALA A 340 -22.72 -9.40 23.17
C ALA A 340 -22.12 -8.82 21.88
N ALA A 341 -22.81 -8.94 20.74
CA ALA A 341 -22.38 -8.30 19.49
C ALA A 341 -22.41 -6.77 19.59
N SER A 342 -23.42 -6.19 20.24
CA SER A 342 -23.49 -4.74 20.45
C SER A 342 -22.37 -4.22 21.36
N ALA A 343 -22.04 -4.95 22.43
CA ALA A 343 -20.93 -4.62 23.31
C ALA A 343 -19.57 -4.80 22.61
N GLY A 344 -19.41 -5.88 21.84
CA GLY A 344 -18.26 -6.09 20.98
C GLY A 344 -18.08 -4.96 19.97
N ALA A 345 -19.16 -4.56 19.28
CA ALA A 345 -19.17 -3.44 18.35
C ALA A 345 -18.79 -2.12 19.03
N ALA A 346 -19.39 -1.82 20.18
CA ALA A 346 -19.07 -0.62 20.95
C ALA A 346 -17.60 -0.60 21.40
N ALA A 347 -17.07 -1.73 21.87
CA ALA A 347 -15.66 -1.87 22.25
C ALA A 347 -14.73 -1.70 21.04
N GLY A 348 -15.06 -2.30 19.89
CA GLY A 348 -14.28 -2.16 18.66
C GLY A 348 -14.26 -0.74 18.10
N ILE A 349 -15.40 -0.05 18.11
CA ILE A 349 -15.51 1.36 17.72
C ILE A 349 -14.75 2.23 18.72
N GLY A 350 -14.95 2.02 20.02
CA GLY A 350 -14.25 2.73 21.08
C GLY A 350 -12.74 2.60 20.97
N TYR A 351 -12.23 1.38 20.78
CA TYR A 351 -10.80 1.13 20.56
C TYR A 351 -10.31 1.76 19.25
N THR A 352 -11.06 1.67 18.16
CA THR A 352 -10.66 2.30 16.89
C THR A 352 -10.53 3.82 17.01
N LEU A 353 -11.47 4.46 17.71
CA LEU A 353 -11.44 5.90 17.97
C LEU A 353 -10.32 6.25 18.95
N LEU A 354 -10.16 5.49 20.04
CA LEU A 354 -9.12 5.69 21.05
C LEU A 354 -7.73 5.56 20.45
N THR A 355 -7.56 4.80 19.37
CA THR A 355 -6.26 4.38 18.87
C THR A 355 -5.86 5.12 17.58
N GLY A 356 -6.44 6.31 17.38
CA GLY A 356 -6.09 7.27 16.32
C GLY A 356 -6.99 7.24 15.09
N ALA A 357 -7.91 6.25 14.99
CA ALA A 357 -8.80 6.05 13.85
C ALA A 357 -8.08 6.12 12.49
N GLU A 358 -6.88 5.53 12.39
CA GLU A 358 -6.18 5.46 11.11
C GLU A 358 -7.00 4.67 10.08
N VAL A 359 -6.84 5.00 8.80
CA VAL A 359 -7.56 4.36 7.68
C VAL A 359 -7.47 2.82 7.71
N PRO A 360 -6.32 2.17 8.00
CA PRO A 360 -6.26 0.71 8.17
C PRO A 360 -7.13 0.18 9.33
N THR A 361 -7.13 0.87 10.47
CA THR A 361 -7.88 0.49 11.67
C THR A 361 -9.38 0.62 11.44
N ILE A 362 -9.83 1.74 10.85
CA ILE A 362 -11.24 1.97 10.48
C ILE A 362 -11.75 0.85 9.56
N ARG A 363 -11.00 0.52 8.51
CA ARG A 363 -11.41 -0.53 7.56
C ARG A 363 -11.56 -1.89 8.22
N SER A 364 -10.64 -2.22 9.11
CA SER A 364 -10.69 -3.48 9.85
C SER A 364 -11.85 -3.50 10.84
N CYS A 365 -12.13 -2.38 11.51
CA CYS A 365 -13.29 -2.22 12.38
C CYS A 365 -14.59 -2.42 11.59
N VAL A 366 -14.76 -1.73 10.46
CA VAL A 366 -15.93 -1.87 9.59
C VAL A 366 -16.11 -3.32 9.12
N ALA A 367 -15.04 -3.98 8.69
CA ALA A 367 -15.10 -5.39 8.31
C ALA A 367 -15.55 -6.29 9.48
N ALA A 368 -15.02 -6.07 10.68
CA ALA A 368 -15.41 -6.82 11.88
C ALA A 368 -16.87 -6.56 12.28
N LEU A 369 -17.35 -5.31 12.17
CA LEU A 369 -18.75 -4.94 12.42
C LEU A 369 -19.70 -5.62 11.43
N LEU A 370 -19.33 -5.71 10.16
CA LEU A 370 -20.12 -6.45 9.15
C LEU A 370 -20.19 -7.94 9.47
N VAL A 371 -19.08 -8.54 9.94
CA VAL A 371 -19.03 -9.93 10.38
C VAL A 371 -19.92 -10.16 11.62
N LEU A 372 -19.87 -9.26 12.61
CA LEU A 372 -20.77 -9.31 13.77
C LEU A 372 -22.24 -9.18 13.35
N GLY A 373 -22.55 -8.26 12.43
CA GLY A 373 -23.89 -8.10 11.88
C GLY A 373 -24.40 -9.38 11.20
N ALA A 374 -23.55 -10.04 10.41
CA ALA A 374 -23.88 -11.33 9.81
C ALA A 374 -24.14 -12.41 10.86
N LEU A 375 -23.33 -12.48 11.93
CA LEU A 375 -23.51 -13.43 13.02
C LEU A 375 -24.87 -13.21 13.73
N VAL A 376 -25.23 -11.96 13.99
CA VAL A 376 -26.53 -11.59 14.59
C VAL A 376 -27.71 -11.98 13.68
N LEU A 377 -27.54 -11.84 12.37
CA LEU A 377 -28.53 -12.23 11.37
C LEU A 377 -28.58 -13.76 11.11
N GLY A 378 -27.78 -14.55 11.82
CA GLY A 378 -27.70 -16.01 11.62
C GLY A 378 -27.09 -16.40 10.27
N ARG A 379 -26.29 -15.52 9.67
CA ARG A 379 -25.56 -15.79 8.42
C ARG A 379 -24.16 -16.31 8.73
N GLU A 380 -23.56 -17.03 7.79
CA GLU A 380 -22.17 -17.47 7.90
C GLU A 380 -21.22 -16.26 7.96
N ALA A 381 -20.61 -16.06 9.13
CA ALA A 381 -19.74 -14.93 9.45
C ALA A 381 -18.46 -14.89 8.58
N LEU A 382 -17.91 -16.06 8.19
CA LEU A 382 -16.72 -16.18 7.35
C LEU A 382 -17.06 -16.69 5.95
N SER A 383 -17.56 -15.81 5.09
CA SER A 383 -17.75 -16.11 3.67
C SER A 383 -17.04 -15.08 2.78
N LEU A 384 -16.60 -15.51 1.59
CA LEU A 384 -16.03 -14.62 0.57
C LEU A 384 -17.01 -13.51 0.17
N ARG A 385 -18.32 -13.72 0.34
CA ARG A 385 -19.37 -12.72 0.07
C ARG A 385 -19.31 -11.57 1.07
N MET A 386 -19.19 -11.87 2.36
CA MET A 386 -19.06 -10.85 3.40
C MET A 386 -17.80 -10.02 3.20
N VAL A 387 -16.70 -10.68 2.82
CA VAL A 387 -15.45 -9.98 2.48
C VAL A 387 -15.62 -9.07 1.26
N ALA A 388 -16.31 -9.53 0.21
CA ALA A 388 -16.58 -8.71 -0.97
C ALA A 388 -17.47 -7.50 -0.66
N ILE A 389 -18.47 -7.65 0.22
CA ILE A 389 -19.31 -6.54 0.70
C ILE A 389 -18.47 -5.55 1.49
N ALA A 390 -17.63 -6.03 2.43
CA ALA A 390 -16.75 -5.18 3.21
C ALA A 390 -15.75 -4.41 2.33
N ALA A 391 -15.12 -5.09 1.37
CA ALA A 391 -14.23 -4.47 0.40
C ALA A 391 -14.95 -3.42 -0.46
N GLY A 392 -16.14 -3.74 -0.98
CA GLY A 392 -16.95 -2.82 -1.77
C GLY A 392 -17.35 -1.57 -0.98
N PHE A 393 -17.79 -1.73 0.27
CA PHE A 393 -18.14 -0.63 1.15
C PHE A 393 -16.94 0.28 1.46
N VAL A 394 -15.78 -0.31 1.76
CA VAL A 394 -14.54 0.46 1.98
C VAL A 394 -14.13 1.24 0.73
N LEU A 395 -14.18 0.61 -0.45
CA LEU A 395 -13.82 1.25 -1.72
C LEU A 395 -14.84 2.31 -2.16
N LEU A 396 -16.09 2.21 -1.71
CA LEU A 396 -17.10 3.24 -1.97
C LEU A 396 -16.79 4.54 -1.20
N LEU A 397 -16.33 4.42 0.05
CA LEU A 397 -15.99 5.56 0.89
C LEU A 397 -14.59 6.13 0.60
N TRP A 398 -13.63 5.24 0.32
CA TRP A 398 -12.22 5.57 0.06
C TRP A 398 -11.70 4.79 -1.14
N PRO A 399 -12.12 5.15 -2.37
CA PRO A 399 -11.68 4.45 -3.58
C PRO A 399 -10.15 4.46 -3.75
N GLU A 400 -9.46 5.51 -3.29
CA GLU A 400 -8.00 5.60 -3.26
C GLU A 400 -7.33 4.46 -2.47
N SER A 401 -8.07 3.76 -1.59
CA SER A 401 -7.57 2.58 -0.89
C SER A 401 -7.22 1.43 -1.82
N ALA A 402 -7.80 1.34 -3.03
CA ALA A 402 -7.57 0.23 -3.96
C ALA A 402 -6.08 0.07 -4.35
N ILE A 403 -5.36 1.19 -4.45
CA ILE A 403 -3.91 1.22 -4.74
C ILE A 403 -3.05 1.20 -3.48
N GLY A 404 -3.66 1.29 -2.29
CA GLY A 404 -2.94 1.36 -1.03
C GLY A 404 -2.47 -0.02 -0.54
N PRO A 405 -1.20 -0.18 -0.13
CA PRO A 405 -0.66 -1.48 0.29
C PRO A 405 -1.46 -2.09 1.45
N SER A 406 -1.89 -1.28 2.43
CA SER A 406 -2.62 -1.78 3.60
C SER A 406 -3.99 -2.39 3.25
N PHE A 407 -4.69 -1.88 2.23
CA PHE A 407 -5.95 -2.49 1.75
C PHE A 407 -5.66 -3.85 1.10
N GLN A 408 -4.73 -3.83 0.15
CA GLN A 408 -4.37 -4.99 -0.66
C GLN A 408 -3.88 -6.13 0.24
N MET A 409 -2.99 -5.84 1.20
CA MET A 409 -2.48 -6.84 2.12
C MET A 409 -3.57 -7.40 3.05
N SER A 410 -4.38 -6.54 3.66
CA SER A 410 -5.42 -7.00 4.60
C SER A 410 -6.45 -7.90 3.92
N PHE A 411 -7.04 -7.45 2.80
CA PHE A 411 -8.06 -8.23 2.10
C PHE A 411 -7.47 -9.49 1.44
N SER A 412 -6.24 -9.44 0.92
CA SER A 412 -5.59 -10.62 0.34
C SER A 412 -5.31 -11.69 1.40
N ALA A 413 -4.86 -11.28 2.61
CA ALA A 413 -4.67 -12.21 3.71
C ALA A 413 -5.98 -12.88 4.14
N VAL A 414 -7.06 -12.11 4.31
CA VAL A 414 -8.38 -12.66 4.69
C VAL A 414 -8.93 -13.59 3.59
N ILE A 415 -8.82 -13.19 2.32
CA ILE A 415 -9.23 -14.03 1.19
C ILE A 415 -8.42 -15.33 1.17
N ALA A 416 -7.11 -15.28 1.37
CA ALA A 416 -6.24 -16.44 1.43
C ALA A 416 -6.62 -17.38 2.58
N ILE A 417 -6.89 -16.85 3.78
CA ILE A 417 -7.35 -17.62 4.94
C ILE A 417 -8.70 -18.31 4.65
N ILE A 418 -9.68 -17.59 4.09
CA ILE A 418 -11.01 -18.14 3.77
C ILE A 418 -10.93 -19.17 2.65
N ALA A 419 -10.12 -18.94 1.62
CA ALA A 419 -9.92 -19.87 0.52
C ALA A 419 -9.23 -21.16 1.00
N LEU A 420 -8.22 -21.03 1.87
CA LEU A 420 -7.51 -22.16 2.46
C LEU A 420 -8.40 -22.97 3.40
N SER A 421 -9.14 -22.30 4.30
CA SER A 421 -10.02 -22.97 5.29
C SER A 421 -11.20 -23.68 4.65
N ASN A 422 -11.72 -23.18 3.52
CA ASN A 422 -12.77 -23.83 2.75
C ASN A 422 -12.27 -24.97 1.84
N SER A 423 -10.95 -25.16 1.72
CA SER A 423 -10.41 -26.21 0.88
C SER A 423 -10.69 -27.61 1.47
N ALA A 424 -11.11 -28.55 0.62
CA ALA A 424 -11.38 -29.93 1.02
C ALA A 424 -10.25 -30.62 1.82
N PRO A 425 -8.95 -30.53 1.43
CA PRO A 425 -7.89 -31.18 2.19
C PRO A 425 -7.70 -30.56 3.58
N VAL A 426 -7.81 -29.24 3.73
CA VAL A 426 -7.67 -28.57 5.03
C VAL A 426 -8.83 -28.92 5.96
N ARG A 427 -10.06 -28.95 5.42
CA ARG A 427 -11.24 -29.40 6.19
C ARG A 427 -11.10 -30.85 6.65
N ALA A 428 -10.58 -31.74 5.79
CA ALA A 428 -10.33 -33.13 6.14
C ALA A 428 -9.19 -33.29 7.18
N PHE A 429 -8.18 -32.44 7.11
CA PHE A 429 -7.06 -32.44 8.07
C PHE A 429 -7.46 -31.92 9.44
N LEU A 430 -8.28 -30.87 9.50
CA LEU A 430 -8.79 -30.25 10.74
C LEU A 430 -10.02 -30.95 11.33
N ALA A 431 -10.53 -31.99 10.67
CA ALA A 431 -11.68 -32.74 11.17
C ALA A 431 -11.41 -33.25 12.60
N PRO A 432 -12.42 -33.18 13.51
CA PRO A 432 -12.33 -33.78 14.83
C PRO A 432 -11.92 -35.25 14.70
N ARG A 433 -10.87 -35.63 15.44
CA ARG A 433 -10.31 -36.98 15.48
C ARG A 433 -9.97 -37.28 16.93
N GLU A 434 -10.14 -38.53 17.33
CA GLU A 434 -9.69 -39.01 18.64
C GLU A 434 -8.16 -39.20 18.59
N GLU A 435 -7.44 -38.17 19.04
CA GLU A 435 -5.98 -38.15 19.06
C GLU A 435 -5.49 -37.68 20.43
N ALA A 436 -4.29 -38.11 20.83
CA ALA A 436 -3.64 -37.57 22.03
C ALA A 436 -3.49 -36.03 21.93
N TRP A 437 -3.65 -35.33 23.06
CA TRP A 437 -3.68 -33.86 23.11
C TRP A 437 -2.45 -33.19 22.45
N TRP A 438 -1.27 -33.81 22.54
CA TRP A 438 -0.04 -33.31 21.92
C TRP A 438 -0.07 -33.40 20.39
N ARG A 439 -0.65 -34.46 19.81
CA ARG A 439 -0.83 -34.60 18.35
C ARG A 439 -1.83 -33.58 17.84
N ALA A 440 -2.94 -33.41 18.55
CA ALA A 440 -3.93 -32.39 18.25
C ALA A 440 -3.32 -30.98 18.29
N THR A 441 -2.41 -30.71 19.22
CA THR A 441 -1.70 -29.43 19.36
C THR A 441 -0.68 -29.24 18.23
N LEU A 442 0.16 -30.23 17.95
CA LEU A 442 1.12 -30.20 16.85
C LEU A 442 0.42 -29.96 15.51
N ARG A 443 -0.72 -30.61 15.27
CA ARG A 443 -1.55 -30.43 14.07
C ARG A 443 -2.03 -28.99 13.91
N LYS A 444 -2.44 -28.32 15.00
CA LYS A 444 -2.83 -26.90 15.00
C LYS A 444 -1.63 -25.99 14.72
N ILE A 445 -0.47 -26.28 15.30
CA ILE A 445 0.78 -25.53 15.04
C ILE A 445 1.18 -25.65 13.57
N VAL A 446 1.15 -26.86 13.01
CA VAL A 446 1.43 -27.09 11.59
C VAL A 446 0.44 -26.32 10.71
N MET A 447 -0.87 -26.33 11.03
CA MET A 447 -1.82 -25.53 10.25
C MET A 447 -1.62 -24.03 10.40
N LEU A 448 -1.21 -23.54 11.57
CA LEU A 448 -0.85 -22.13 11.77
C LEU A 448 0.32 -21.75 10.88
N PHE A 449 1.36 -22.59 10.83
CA PHE A 449 2.53 -22.39 9.98
C PHE A 449 2.18 -22.45 8.48
N VAL A 450 1.40 -23.44 8.04
CA VAL A 450 0.93 -23.55 6.65
C VAL A 450 0.08 -22.33 6.26
N THR A 451 -0.79 -21.86 7.15
CA THR A 451 -1.57 -20.65 6.92
C THR A 451 -0.66 -19.43 6.79
N GLY A 452 0.38 -19.32 7.64
CA GLY A 452 1.40 -18.30 7.55
C GLY A 452 2.12 -18.29 6.19
N ILE A 453 2.55 -19.46 5.70
CA ILE A 453 3.17 -19.60 4.37
C ILE A 453 2.21 -19.17 3.26
N VAL A 454 0.95 -19.60 3.30
CA VAL A 454 -0.04 -19.24 2.27
C VAL A 454 -0.31 -17.75 2.26
N ILE A 455 -0.40 -17.12 3.43
CA ILE A 455 -0.51 -15.66 3.55
C ILE A 455 0.74 -15.00 2.98
N GLU A 456 1.94 -15.44 3.35
CA GLU A 456 3.19 -14.88 2.87
C GLU A 456 3.30 -14.96 1.33
N LEU A 457 2.97 -16.11 0.74
CA LEU A 457 2.91 -16.27 -0.72
C LEU A 457 1.88 -15.35 -1.39
N ALA A 458 0.72 -15.15 -0.77
CA ALA A 458 -0.30 -14.25 -1.29
C ALA A 458 0.10 -12.77 -1.16
N LEU A 459 0.83 -12.41 -0.11
CA LEU A 459 1.25 -11.03 0.17
C LEU A 459 2.56 -10.65 -0.53
N MET A 460 3.44 -11.61 -0.80
CA MET A 460 4.76 -11.41 -1.42
C MET A 460 4.74 -10.47 -2.63
N PRO A 461 3.91 -10.67 -3.69
CA PRO A 461 3.93 -9.77 -4.85
C PRO A 461 3.47 -8.34 -4.52
N ILE A 462 2.58 -8.17 -3.54
CA ILE A 462 2.11 -6.85 -3.07
C ILE A 462 3.25 -6.16 -2.31
N VAL A 463 3.87 -6.87 -1.37
CA VAL A 463 4.96 -6.32 -0.55
C VAL A 463 6.15 -5.94 -1.44
N MET A 464 6.53 -6.80 -2.38
CA MET A 464 7.61 -6.52 -3.32
C MET A 464 7.31 -5.34 -4.23
N PHE A 465 6.07 -5.14 -4.66
CA PHE A 465 5.72 -4.02 -5.53
C PHE A 465 5.75 -2.66 -4.81
N HIS A 466 5.26 -2.61 -3.57
CA HIS A 466 5.15 -1.35 -2.81
C HIS A 466 6.41 -1.00 -2.02
N PHE A 467 7.10 -2.00 -1.49
CA PHE A 467 8.23 -1.81 -0.59
C PHE A 467 9.57 -2.20 -1.22
N HIS A 468 9.59 -2.87 -2.38
CA HIS A 468 10.82 -3.36 -3.05
C HIS A 468 11.72 -4.23 -2.15
N ARG A 469 11.15 -4.76 -1.07
CA ARG A 469 11.77 -5.64 -0.08
C ARG A 469 10.90 -6.86 0.15
N ALA A 470 11.51 -7.99 0.51
CA ALA A 470 10.80 -9.14 1.05
C ALA A 470 11.59 -9.73 2.23
N GLY A 471 10.95 -9.79 3.40
CA GLY A 471 11.48 -10.45 4.58
C GLY A 471 11.28 -11.96 4.46
N MET A 472 12.37 -12.73 4.33
CA MET A 472 12.30 -14.18 4.06
C MET A 472 11.91 -15.02 5.27
N TYR A 473 12.09 -14.48 6.48
CA TYR A 473 11.83 -15.17 7.74
C TYR A 473 10.54 -14.70 8.42
N GLY A 474 9.68 -13.97 7.69
CA GLY A 474 8.46 -13.37 8.22
C GLY A 474 7.48 -14.39 8.81
N ALA A 475 7.18 -15.49 8.09
CA ALA A 475 6.31 -16.54 8.65
C ALA A 475 6.88 -17.14 9.94
N LEU A 476 8.19 -17.38 10.01
CA LEU A 476 8.83 -17.96 11.20
C LEU A 476 8.74 -17.01 12.41
N ALA A 477 9.07 -15.73 12.21
CA ALA A 477 8.96 -14.72 13.25
C ALA A 477 7.51 -14.58 13.75
N ASN A 478 6.54 -14.64 12.84
CA ASN A 478 5.11 -14.52 13.15
C ASN A 478 4.53 -15.70 13.96
N VAL A 479 5.13 -16.90 13.91
CA VAL A 479 4.71 -18.04 14.76
C VAL A 479 4.78 -17.67 16.24
N VAL A 480 5.75 -16.86 16.65
CA VAL A 480 5.93 -16.42 18.03
C VAL A 480 5.35 -15.01 18.24
N ALA A 481 5.63 -14.08 17.34
CA ALA A 481 5.28 -12.68 17.50
C ALA A 481 3.76 -12.44 17.56
N ILE A 482 2.97 -13.07 16.68
CA ILE A 482 1.51 -12.86 16.66
C ILE A 482 0.86 -13.37 17.96
N PRO A 483 1.10 -14.62 18.42
CA PRO A 483 0.54 -15.07 19.69
C PRO A 483 1.02 -14.25 20.89
N LEU A 484 2.30 -13.87 20.92
CA LEU A 484 2.88 -13.06 21.99
C LEU A 484 2.19 -11.71 22.11
N VAL A 485 2.01 -10.98 21.00
CA VAL A 485 1.32 -9.69 21.02
C VAL A 485 -0.18 -9.84 21.30
N THR A 486 -0.83 -10.81 20.65
CA THR A 486 -2.30 -10.94 20.69
C THR A 486 -2.83 -11.49 22.01
N PHE A 487 -2.15 -12.49 22.58
CA PHE A 487 -2.62 -13.19 23.78
C PHE A 487 -1.88 -12.80 25.06
N VAL A 488 -0.71 -12.15 24.97
CA VAL A 488 0.05 -11.71 26.14
C VAL A 488 0.08 -10.19 26.21
N ALA A 489 0.76 -9.51 25.30
CA ALA A 489 1.02 -8.07 25.41
C ALA A 489 -0.28 -7.25 25.48
N MET A 490 -1.19 -7.42 24.50
CA MET A 490 -2.44 -6.65 24.42
C MET A 490 -3.37 -6.86 25.63
N PRO A 491 -3.70 -8.10 26.04
CA PRO A 491 -4.50 -8.32 27.24
C PRO A 491 -3.83 -7.77 28.51
N MET A 492 -2.51 -7.91 28.64
CA MET A 492 -1.79 -7.40 29.81
C MET A 492 -1.74 -5.87 29.84
N ILE A 493 -1.65 -5.18 28.69
CA ILE A 493 -1.81 -3.72 28.62
C ILE A 493 -3.19 -3.31 29.13
N ALA A 494 -4.26 -3.98 28.67
CA ALA A 494 -5.62 -3.69 29.10
C ALA A 494 -5.81 -3.93 30.62
N LEU A 495 -5.31 -5.06 31.13
CA LEU A 495 -5.35 -5.35 32.58
C LEU A 495 -4.53 -4.35 33.38
N ALA A 496 -3.34 -3.97 32.91
CA ALA A 496 -2.47 -3.02 33.59
C ALA A 496 -3.14 -1.65 33.72
N LEU A 497 -3.78 -1.16 32.65
CA LEU A 497 -4.52 0.10 32.67
C LEU A 497 -5.71 0.07 33.63
N VAL A 498 -6.45 -1.04 33.70
CA VAL A 498 -7.55 -1.20 34.66
C VAL A 498 -7.02 -1.30 36.10
N ALA A 499 -5.94 -2.06 36.32
CA ALA A 499 -5.34 -2.25 37.64
C ALA A 499 -4.64 -0.97 38.16
N ASP A 500 -4.17 -0.10 37.27
CA ASP A 500 -3.62 1.22 37.64
C ASP A 500 -4.66 2.10 38.35
N LEU A 501 -5.97 1.91 38.10
CA LEU A 501 -7.03 2.63 38.80
C LEU A 501 -7.04 2.37 40.31
N VAL A 502 -6.50 1.23 40.75
CA VAL A 502 -6.37 0.85 42.17
C VAL A 502 -4.90 0.76 42.61
N GLY A 503 -3.96 1.25 41.78
CA GLY A 503 -2.53 1.23 42.06
C GLY A 503 -1.85 -0.15 41.95
N ALA A 504 -2.53 -1.16 41.39
CA ALA A 504 -2.05 -2.55 41.31
C ALA A 504 -1.53 -2.94 39.91
N GLY A 505 -1.19 -1.98 39.04
CA GLY A 505 -0.77 -2.24 37.66
C GLY A 505 0.65 -2.79 37.48
N ALA A 506 1.53 -2.61 38.47
CA ALA A 506 2.95 -2.97 38.39
C ALA A 506 3.26 -4.40 37.89
N PRO A 507 2.65 -5.49 38.40
CA PRO A 507 2.93 -6.84 37.90
C PRO A 507 2.53 -7.03 36.43
N PHE A 508 1.45 -6.37 35.98
CA PHE A 508 1.01 -6.46 34.60
C PHE A 508 1.94 -5.68 33.67
N TRP A 509 2.37 -4.48 34.07
CA TRP A 509 3.36 -3.70 33.31
C TRP A 509 4.70 -4.44 33.17
N TRP A 510 5.12 -5.20 34.19
CA TRP A 510 6.30 -6.05 34.08
C TRP A 510 6.14 -7.14 33.01
N VAL A 511 4.98 -7.79 32.92
CA VAL A 511 4.72 -8.79 31.86
C VAL A 511 4.69 -8.11 30.48
N VAL A 512 4.09 -6.91 30.38
CA VAL A 512 4.09 -6.12 29.14
C VAL A 512 5.52 -5.84 28.69
N GLU A 513 6.36 -5.29 29.57
CA GLU A 513 7.78 -5.03 29.30
C GLU A 513 8.50 -6.27 28.78
N ARG A 514 8.41 -7.40 29.50
CA ARG A 514 9.10 -8.64 29.12
C ARG A 514 8.62 -9.19 27.79
N SER A 515 7.31 -9.12 27.52
CA SER A 515 6.73 -9.60 26.27
C SER A 515 7.16 -8.75 25.07
N LEU A 516 7.22 -7.42 25.21
CA LEU A 516 7.61 -6.51 24.14
C LEU A 516 9.14 -6.46 23.96
N ALA A 517 9.91 -6.62 25.02
CA ALA A 517 11.36 -6.81 24.93
C ALA A 517 11.71 -8.11 24.18
N LEU A 518 10.98 -9.20 24.44
CA LEU A 518 11.11 -10.45 23.68
C LEU A 518 10.76 -10.25 22.20
N LEU A 519 9.68 -9.52 21.90
CA LEU A 519 9.29 -9.17 20.53
C LEU A 519 10.42 -8.43 19.81
N LEU A 520 10.99 -7.38 20.43
CA LEU A 520 12.12 -6.63 19.87
C LEU A 520 13.36 -7.50 19.70
N THR A 521 13.65 -8.38 20.64
CA THR A 521 14.78 -9.32 20.54
C THR A 521 14.60 -10.25 19.33
N ILE A 522 13.39 -10.77 19.10
CA ILE A 522 13.07 -11.60 17.92
C ILE A 522 13.24 -10.78 16.64
N ALA A 523 12.79 -9.52 16.63
CA ALA A 523 12.91 -8.64 15.47
C ALA A 523 14.37 -8.38 15.11
N HIS A 524 15.19 -7.95 16.07
CA HIS A 524 16.62 -7.69 15.88
C HIS A 524 17.39 -8.96 15.52
N PHE A 525 17.11 -10.08 16.19
CA PHE A 525 17.71 -11.37 15.86
C PHE A 525 17.40 -11.77 14.42
N THR A 526 16.13 -11.71 14.02
CA THR A 526 15.70 -12.11 12.67
C THR A 526 16.26 -11.17 11.60
N ALA A 527 16.31 -9.86 11.87
CA ALA A 527 16.87 -8.87 10.97
C ALA A 527 18.38 -9.06 10.77
N GLY A 528 19.12 -9.44 11.83
CA GLY A 528 20.55 -9.68 11.80
C GLY A 528 20.99 -10.96 11.05
N GLN A 529 20.07 -11.85 10.70
CA GLN A 529 20.41 -13.08 9.97
C GLN A 529 20.76 -12.78 8.50
N SER A 530 21.75 -13.51 7.97
CA SER A 530 22.12 -13.41 6.55
C SER A 530 20.91 -13.73 5.64
N GLY A 531 20.60 -12.83 4.71
CA GLY A 531 19.49 -12.99 3.78
C GLY A 531 18.10 -12.72 4.38
N SER A 532 18.03 -12.08 5.55
CA SER A 532 16.77 -11.63 6.18
C SER A 532 15.92 -10.79 5.23
N VAL A 533 16.57 -9.86 4.53
CA VAL A 533 15.94 -8.97 3.54
C VAL A 533 16.48 -9.28 2.16
N ARG A 534 15.58 -9.60 1.24
CA ARG A 534 15.88 -9.59 -0.19
C ARG A 534 15.30 -8.33 -0.80
N LEU A 535 16.17 -7.41 -1.20
CA LEU A 535 15.79 -6.28 -2.04
C LEU A 535 15.60 -6.79 -3.47
N MET A 536 14.53 -6.36 -4.13
CA MET A 536 14.25 -6.75 -5.51
C MET A 536 13.91 -5.52 -6.36
N PRO A 537 14.32 -5.51 -7.64
CA PRO A 537 13.99 -4.42 -8.54
C PRO A 537 12.47 -4.27 -8.69
N GLN A 538 12.05 -3.07 -9.09
CA GLN A 538 10.64 -2.77 -9.31
C GLN A 538 9.98 -3.76 -10.28
N ILE A 539 9.03 -4.56 -9.77
CA ILE A 539 8.18 -5.41 -10.61
C ILE A 539 7.22 -4.54 -11.44
N SER A 540 7.00 -4.93 -12.70
CA SER A 540 6.02 -4.27 -13.57
C SER A 540 4.59 -4.34 -13.01
N GLY A 541 3.80 -3.28 -13.18
CA GLY A 541 2.39 -3.27 -12.78
C GLY A 541 1.56 -4.37 -13.45
N ILE A 542 1.96 -4.80 -14.66
CA ILE A 542 1.33 -5.92 -15.38
C ILE A 542 1.53 -7.24 -14.64
N ALA A 543 2.75 -7.52 -14.17
CA ALA A 543 3.02 -8.75 -13.41
C ALA A 543 2.22 -8.78 -12.09
N VAL A 544 2.09 -7.64 -11.39
CA VAL A 544 1.23 -7.53 -10.21
C VAL A 544 -0.25 -7.75 -10.57
N GLY A 545 -0.72 -7.19 -11.69
CA GLY A 545 -2.07 -7.43 -12.20
C GLY A 545 -2.33 -8.91 -12.48
N LEU A 546 -1.37 -9.61 -13.08
CA LEU A 546 -1.45 -11.05 -13.33
C LEU A 546 -1.46 -11.87 -12.02
N PHE A 547 -0.64 -11.51 -11.03
CA PHE A 547 -0.70 -12.12 -9.69
C PHE A 547 -2.08 -11.92 -9.05
N ALA A 548 -2.63 -10.70 -9.11
CA ALA A 548 -3.94 -10.39 -8.55
C ALA A 548 -5.05 -11.18 -9.25
N VAL A 549 -5.08 -11.20 -10.59
CA VAL A 549 -6.06 -11.97 -11.37
C VAL A 549 -5.95 -13.46 -11.07
N GLY A 550 -4.74 -14.01 -11.06
CA GLY A 550 -4.51 -15.42 -10.78
C GLY A 550 -4.86 -15.83 -9.34
N GLY A 551 -4.47 -15.01 -8.36
CA GLY A 551 -4.79 -15.22 -6.95
C GLY A 551 -6.29 -15.14 -6.67
N LEU A 552 -6.97 -14.10 -7.20
CA LEU A 552 -8.43 -13.98 -7.09
C LEU A 552 -9.15 -15.13 -7.81
N TRP A 553 -8.65 -15.57 -8.97
CA TRP A 553 -9.23 -16.73 -9.67
C TRP A 553 -9.10 -18.03 -8.87
N LEU A 554 -7.93 -18.25 -8.25
CA LEU A 554 -7.68 -19.40 -7.37
C LEU A 554 -8.55 -19.38 -6.11
N ALA A 555 -8.82 -18.19 -5.57
CA ALA A 555 -9.54 -18.02 -4.32
C ALA A 555 -11.06 -17.99 -4.47
N LEU A 556 -11.58 -17.35 -5.52
CA LEU A 556 -13.02 -17.11 -5.70
C LEU A 556 -13.74 -18.29 -6.39
N TRP A 557 -13.08 -18.98 -7.33
CA TRP A 557 -13.68 -20.12 -8.00
C TRP A 557 -13.49 -21.44 -7.23
N ARG A 558 -14.48 -22.32 -7.34
CA ARG A 558 -14.45 -23.66 -6.75
C ARG A 558 -14.13 -24.73 -7.80
N GLY A 559 -13.72 -25.91 -7.35
CA GLY A 559 -13.45 -27.07 -8.22
C GLY A 559 -12.12 -26.99 -8.99
N ARG A 560 -12.03 -27.68 -10.14
CA ARG A 560 -10.81 -27.73 -10.97
C ARG A 560 -10.57 -26.45 -11.78
N VAL A 561 -11.62 -25.67 -12.06
CA VAL A 561 -11.53 -24.41 -12.82
C VAL A 561 -10.63 -23.40 -12.12
N ARG A 562 -10.58 -23.41 -10.78
CA ARG A 562 -9.69 -22.55 -10.00
C ARG A 562 -8.21 -22.70 -10.37
N LEU A 563 -7.78 -23.91 -10.77
CA LEU A 563 -6.38 -24.18 -11.10
C LEU A 563 -5.93 -23.44 -12.37
N ALA A 564 -6.85 -22.97 -13.21
CA ALA A 564 -6.51 -22.10 -14.33
C ALA A 564 -5.83 -20.79 -13.87
N GLY A 565 -6.06 -20.36 -12.62
CA GLY A 565 -5.38 -19.20 -12.04
C GLY A 565 -3.87 -19.42 -11.80
N LEU A 566 -3.37 -20.66 -11.82
CA LEU A 566 -1.93 -20.93 -11.78
C LEU A 566 -1.20 -20.45 -13.05
N VAL A 567 -1.90 -20.36 -14.18
CA VAL A 567 -1.31 -19.88 -15.45
C VAL A 567 -0.87 -18.41 -15.34
N PRO A 568 -1.75 -17.44 -14.98
CA PRO A 568 -1.33 -16.06 -14.80
C PRO A 568 -0.35 -15.88 -13.64
N VAL A 569 -0.46 -16.67 -12.55
CA VAL A 569 0.54 -16.65 -11.46
C VAL A 569 1.92 -17.09 -11.97
N GLY A 570 2.00 -18.20 -12.71
CA GLY A 570 3.26 -18.69 -13.28
C GLY A 570 3.88 -17.70 -14.26
N LEU A 571 3.06 -17.11 -15.15
CA LEU A 571 3.51 -16.05 -16.06
C LEU A 571 4.04 -14.84 -15.30
N ALA A 572 3.32 -14.39 -14.26
CA ALA A 572 3.74 -13.28 -13.41
C ALA A 572 5.06 -13.57 -12.70
N SER A 573 5.24 -14.79 -12.18
CA SER A 573 6.49 -15.23 -11.55
C SER A 573 7.67 -15.21 -12.52
N VAL A 574 7.47 -15.66 -13.77
CA VAL A 574 8.51 -15.60 -14.82
C VAL A 574 8.84 -14.14 -15.16
N MET A 575 7.83 -13.28 -15.33
CA MET A 575 8.04 -11.86 -15.60
C MET A 575 8.76 -11.15 -14.45
N ALA A 576 8.40 -11.45 -13.20
CA ALA A 576 9.06 -10.90 -12.02
C ALA A 576 10.53 -11.37 -11.93
N ALA A 577 10.79 -12.66 -12.17
CA ALA A 577 12.14 -13.21 -12.18
C ALA A 577 13.01 -12.67 -13.33
N ALA A 578 12.40 -12.37 -14.48
CA ALA A 578 13.07 -11.79 -15.65
C ALA A 578 13.14 -10.25 -15.63
N THR A 579 12.70 -9.60 -14.56
CA THR A 579 12.72 -8.13 -14.49
C THR A 579 14.16 -7.62 -14.46
N PRO A 580 14.57 -6.77 -15.42
CA PRO A 580 15.94 -6.27 -15.46
C PRO A 580 16.18 -5.30 -14.30
N ILE A 581 17.39 -5.35 -13.73
CA ILE A 581 17.83 -4.37 -12.74
C ILE A 581 18.16 -3.07 -13.48
N PRO A 582 17.68 -1.91 -13.02
CA PRO A 582 18.04 -0.64 -13.64
C PRO A 582 19.55 -0.37 -13.49
N ASP A 583 20.17 0.13 -14.55
CA ASP A 583 21.60 0.47 -14.57
C ASP A 583 21.85 1.83 -13.91
N LEU A 584 20.95 2.78 -14.13
CA LEU A 584 21.08 4.16 -13.69
C LEU A 584 19.75 4.68 -13.14
N LEU A 585 19.79 5.19 -11.92
CA LEU A 585 18.68 5.82 -11.21
C LEU A 585 19.04 7.29 -10.98
N ILE A 586 18.22 8.23 -11.47
CA ILE A 586 18.46 9.67 -11.35
C ILE A 586 17.29 10.29 -10.59
N SER A 587 17.54 10.96 -9.47
CA SER A 587 16.51 11.68 -8.73
C SER A 587 15.93 12.84 -9.53
N GLY A 588 14.67 13.20 -9.29
CA GLY A 588 14.00 14.30 -9.99
C GLY A 588 14.63 15.69 -9.81
N ASP A 589 15.53 15.86 -8.83
CA ASP A 589 16.31 17.09 -8.65
C ASP A 589 17.71 17.03 -9.29
N GLY A 590 18.15 15.86 -9.77
CA GLY A 590 19.44 15.61 -10.40
C GLY A 590 20.62 15.62 -9.42
N GLN A 591 20.38 15.67 -8.11
CA GLN A 591 21.44 15.69 -7.10
C GLN A 591 21.97 14.30 -6.77
N GLN A 592 21.10 13.30 -6.87
CA GLN A 592 21.39 11.91 -6.51
C GLN A 592 21.32 11.06 -7.75
N VAL A 593 22.38 10.29 -7.95
CA VAL A 593 22.48 9.35 -9.06
C VAL A 593 23.03 8.05 -8.52
N GLY A 594 22.22 6.99 -8.60
CA GLY A 594 22.61 5.62 -8.26
C GLY A 594 22.98 4.87 -9.53
N ILE A 595 24.13 4.20 -9.52
CA ILE A 595 24.66 3.43 -10.64
C ILE A 595 24.88 2.00 -10.18
N THR A 596 24.28 1.03 -10.83
CA THR A 596 24.51 -0.37 -10.48
C THR A 596 25.76 -0.89 -11.20
N MET A 597 26.78 -1.24 -10.41
CA MET A 597 28.05 -1.79 -10.88
C MET A 597 28.19 -3.25 -10.49
N THR A 598 29.00 -3.99 -11.24
CA THR A 598 29.40 -5.35 -10.88
C THR A 598 30.88 -5.32 -10.53
N ASP A 599 31.21 -5.78 -9.34
CA ASP A 599 32.58 -5.95 -8.85
C ASP A 599 33.28 -7.05 -9.68
N PRO A 600 34.62 -7.04 -9.82
CA PRO A 600 35.40 -8.19 -10.30
C PRO A 600 35.02 -9.54 -9.67
N ASP A 601 34.58 -9.55 -8.41
CA ASP A 601 34.12 -10.76 -7.70
C ASP A 601 32.70 -11.21 -8.12
N GLY A 602 32.07 -10.52 -9.08
CA GLY A 602 30.71 -10.81 -9.58
C GLY A 602 29.58 -10.26 -8.70
N ALA A 603 29.89 -9.69 -7.54
CA ALA A 603 28.91 -9.05 -6.66
C ALA A 603 28.42 -7.72 -7.24
N ARG A 604 27.11 -7.46 -7.15
CA ARG A 604 26.54 -6.17 -7.57
C ARG A 604 26.62 -5.16 -6.44
N ARG A 605 27.12 -3.96 -6.72
CA ARG A 605 27.19 -2.83 -5.79
C ARG A 605 26.51 -1.61 -6.37
N LEU A 606 25.88 -0.82 -5.49
CA LEU A 606 25.33 0.47 -5.86
C LEU A 606 26.41 1.53 -5.67
N VAL A 607 26.70 2.31 -6.70
CA VAL A 607 27.62 3.43 -6.65
C VAL A 607 26.80 4.72 -6.66
N SER A 608 26.93 5.54 -5.63
CA SER A 608 26.19 6.81 -5.51
C SER A 608 27.06 8.00 -5.88
N LEU A 609 26.54 8.93 -6.68
CA LEU A 609 27.26 10.17 -7.05
C LEU A 609 27.66 11.02 -5.84
N ARG A 610 26.84 11.01 -4.79
CA ARG A 610 27.08 11.72 -3.53
C ARG A 610 26.78 10.79 -2.36
N ASP A 611 27.52 10.98 -1.27
CA ASP A 611 27.11 10.43 0.01
C ASP A 611 25.83 11.16 0.45
N SER A 612 24.71 10.44 0.51
CA SER A 612 23.43 11.04 0.85
C SER A 612 23.36 11.24 2.36
N ARG A 613 23.35 12.50 2.81
CA ARG A 613 23.16 12.84 4.24
C ARG A 613 21.77 12.45 4.80
N SER A 614 20.85 11.98 3.96
CA SER A 614 19.48 11.59 4.31
C SER A 614 19.34 10.07 4.19
N SER A 615 18.96 9.41 5.31
CA SER A 615 18.65 7.97 5.34
C SER A 615 17.58 7.60 4.31
N TYR A 616 16.47 8.35 4.28
CA TYR A 616 15.37 8.15 3.32
C TYR A 616 15.82 8.11 1.85
N THR A 617 16.70 9.02 1.43
CA THR A 617 17.18 9.08 0.04
C THR A 617 18.04 7.86 -0.30
N ARG A 618 18.91 7.47 0.64
CA ARG A 618 19.77 6.29 0.53
C ARG A 618 18.93 5.01 0.41
N ASP A 619 17.94 4.87 1.29
CA ASP A 619 17.13 3.66 1.40
C ASP A 619 16.28 3.45 0.14
N ASN A 620 15.67 4.52 -0.40
CA ASN A 620 14.93 4.44 -1.66
C ASN A 620 15.83 4.01 -2.84
N LEU A 621 17.09 4.48 -2.89
CA LEU A 621 18.02 4.09 -3.96
C LEU A 621 18.42 2.61 -3.84
N LEU A 622 18.72 2.13 -2.63
CA LEU A 622 19.06 0.74 -2.37
C LEU A 622 17.89 -0.21 -2.68
N GLU A 623 16.69 0.17 -2.24
CA GLU A 623 15.44 -0.57 -2.45
C GLU A 623 15.14 -0.73 -3.95
N LEU A 624 15.12 0.37 -4.71
CA LEU A 624 14.80 0.33 -6.14
C LEU A 624 15.91 -0.31 -6.99
N ALA A 625 17.16 -0.23 -6.55
CA ALA A 625 18.27 -0.92 -7.19
C ALA A 625 18.30 -2.42 -6.89
N GLY A 626 17.59 -2.88 -5.85
CA GLY A 626 17.63 -4.29 -5.42
C GLY A 626 19.00 -4.70 -4.84
N ILE A 627 19.76 -3.75 -4.26
CA ILE A 627 21.12 -3.99 -3.77
C ILE A 627 21.17 -3.76 -2.26
N ALA A 628 21.47 -4.81 -1.48
CA ALA A 628 21.49 -4.77 -0.02
C ALA A 628 22.82 -4.30 0.58
N ALA A 629 23.84 -4.05 -0.25
CA ALA A 629 25.15 -3.56 0.20
C ALA A 629 25.16 -2.03 0.31
N GLU A 630 25.94 -1.49 1.26
CA GLU A 630 26.10 -0.04 1.40
C GLU A 630 26.59 0.60 0.08
N PRO A 631 26.03 1.77 -0.31
CA PRO A 631 26.43 2.41 -1.53
C PRO A 631 27.87 2.92 -1.43
N VAL A 632 28.70 2.61 -2.42
CA VAL A 632 30.05 3.16 -2.51
C VAL A 632 29.99 4.56 -3.13
N PRO A 633 30.63 5.58 -2.55
CA PRO A 633 30.73 6.89 -3.18
C PRO A 633 31.44 6.78 -4.55
N LEU A 634 30.88 7.42 -5.59
CA LEU A 634 31.47 7.40 -6.94
C LEU A 634 32.91 7.93 -6.97
N ALA A 635 33.26 8.78 -6.01
CA ALA A 635 34.62 9.29 -5.82
C ALA A 635 35.67 8.20 -5.62
N GLU A 636 35.27 7.12 -4.96
CA GLU A 636 36.14 6.03 -4.50
C GLU A 636 36.12 4.86 -5.48
N TRP A 637 35.25 4.91 -6.49
CA TRP A 637 35.16 3.86 -7.49
C TRP A 637 36.38 3.87 -8.42
N PRO A 638 37.12 2.75 -8.57
CA PRO A 638 38.39 2.72 -9.35
C PRO A 638 38.25 3.16 -10.81
N GLY A 639 37.07 3.01 -11.41
CA GLY A 639 36.78 3.41 -12.80
C GLY A 639 36.27 4.84 -12.97
N ALA A 640 36.10 5.61 -11.90
CA ALA A 640 35.55 6.95 -11.95
C ALA A 640 36.64 8.02 -11.85
N ARG A 641 36.54 9.06 -12.68
CA ARG A 641 37.41 10.25 -12.61
C ARG A 641 36.61 11.43 -12.13
N CYS A 642 36.80 11.80 -10.88
CA CYS A 642 36.03 12.85 -10.23
C CYS A 642 36.86 14.11 -9.94
N SER A 643 36.27 15.26 -10.21
CA SER A 643 36.67 16.59 -9.74
C SER A 643 35.63 17.13 -8.76
N SER A 644 35.87 18.32 -8.21
CA SER A 644 34.90 19.04 -7.38
C SER A 644 33.66 19.54 -8.13
N ALA A 645 33.63 19.42 -9.47
CA ALA A 645 32.55 19.91 -10.31
C ALA A 645 31.83 18.77 -11.05
N TRP A 646 32.58 17.77 -11.52
CA TRP A 646 32.12 16.72 -12.40
C TRP A 646 32.82 15.38 -12.14
N CYS A 647 32.09 14.29 -12.30
CA CYS A 647 32.64 12.94 -12.41
C CYS A 647 32.41 12.39 -13.81
N ALA A 648 33.41 11.73 -14.36
CA ALA A 648 33.31 10.96 -15.60
C ALA A 648 33.46 9.47 -15.29
N LEU A 649 32.63 8.65 -15.92
CA LEU A 649 32.61 7.21 -15.74
C LEU A 649 32.31 6.53 -17.06
N THR A 650 32.99 5.43 -17.35
CA THR A 650 32.73 4.61 -18.53
C THR A 650 32.30 3.22 -18.09
N MET A 651 31.26 2.69 -18.72
CA MET A 651 30.77 1.34 -18.43
C MET A 651 30.28 0.66 -19.71
N THR A 652 30.31 -0.67 -19.74
CA THR A 652 29.81 -1.45 -20.86
C THR A 652 28.55 -2.21 -20.43
N ARG A 653 27.48 -2.08 -21.22
CA ARG A 653 26.17 -2.74 -21.00
C ARG A 653 25.56 -3.10 -22.35
N GLY A 654 24.99 -4.30 -22.48
CA GLY A 654 24.38 -4.76 -23.73
C GLY A 654 25.31 -4.73 -24.94
N GLY A 655 26.63 -4.93 -24.75
CA GLY A 655 27.63 -4.85 -25.81
C GLY A 655 28.01 -3.43 -26.26
N LYS A 656 27.43 -2.37 -25.66
CA LYS A 656 27.76 -0.96 -25.95
C LYS A 656 28.51 -0.33 -24.78
N THR A 657 29.55 0.46 -25.10
CA THR A 657 30.25 1.30 -24.12
C THR A 657 29.55 2.64 -24.00
N TRP A 658 29.24 3.03 -22.76
CA TRP A 658 28.56 4.26 -22.40
C TRP A 658 29.51 5.16 -21.61
N HIS A 659 29.61 6.43 -22.02
CA HIS A 659 30.35 7.46 -21.32
C HIS A 659 29.40 8.39 -20.58
N LEU A 660 29.48 8.40 -19.25
CA LEU A 660 28.65 9.21 -18.37
C LEU A 660 29.45 10.41 -17.85
N LEU A 661 28.81 11.58 -17.85
CA LEU A 661 29.32 12.81 -17.25
C LEU A 661 28.31 13.35 -16.23
N LEU A 662 28.70 13.37 -14.95
CA LEU A 662 27.80 13.59 -13.82
C LEU A 662 28.22 14.82 -13.01
N GLY A 663 27.30 15.77 -12.81
CA GLY A 663 27.55 17.01 -12.08
C GLY A 663 27.68 16.81 -10.57
N ARG A 664 28.89 16.95 -10.02
CA ARG A 664 29.22 16.77 -8.60
C ARG A 664 29.46 18.11 -7.91
N GLY A 665 28.45 18.98 -7.86
CA GLY A 665 28.50 20.24 -7.11
C GLY A 665 28.11 21.47 -7.93
N ARG A 666 28.50 22.66 -7.45
CA ARG A 666 28.12 23.97 -8.03
C ARG A 666 29.26 24.76 -8.67
N SER A 667 30.49 24.25 -8.63
CA SER A 667 31.67 24.89 -9.22
C SER A 667 31.44 25.21 -10.70
N GLN A 668 31.78 26.44 -11.11
CA GLN A 668 31.62 26.89 -12.50
C GLN A 668 32.73 26.29 -13.36
N VAL A 669 32.37 25.89 -14.58
CA VAL A 669 33.29 25.39 -15.60
C VAL A 669 33.06 26.23 -16.84
N GLU A 670 34.13 26.55 -17.55
CA GLU A 670 34.06 27.30 -18.80
C GLU A 670 33.14 26.58 -19.81
N GLU A 671 32.27 27.34 -20.47
CA GLU A 671 31.25 26.78 -21.36
C GLU A 671 31.86 25.97 -22.51
N ARG A 672 32.98 26.42 -23.09
CA ARG A 672 33.66 25.70 -24.18
C ARG A 672 34.18 24.34 -23.73
N ALA A 673 34.82 24.28 -22.56
CA ALA A 673 35.32 23.04 -21.98
C ALA A 673 34.16 22.07 -21.65
N LEU A 674 33.06 22.61 -21.11
CA LEU A 674 31.86 21.83 -20.83
C LEU A 674 31.23 21.28 -22.11
N ALA A 675 31.09 22.10 -23.15
CA ALA A 675 30.53 21.67 -24.44
C ALA A 675 31.37 20.54 -25.07
N ALA A 676 32.70 20.67 -25.05
CA ALA A 676 33.61 19.63 -25.53
C ALA A 676 33.50 18.32 -24.71
N ALA A 677 33.33 18.42 -23.39
CA ALA A 677 33.10 17.25 -22.54
C ALA A 677 31.73 16.60 -22.82
N CYS A 678 30.67 17.39 -22.96
CA CYS A 678 29.33 16.90 -23.30
C CYS A 678 29.32 16.16 -24.64
N ALA A 679 29.99 16.67 -25.68
CA ALA A 679 30.05 16.03 -26.99
C ALA A 679 30.71 14.63 -26.99
N ARG A 680 31.56 14.36 -26.00
CA ARG A 680 32.20 13.04 -25.78
C ARG A 680 31.38 12.11 -24.89
N ALA A 681 30.41 12.64 -24.15
CA ALA A 681 29.55 11.87 -23.26
C ALA A 681 28.28 11.40 -23.98
N ASP A 682 27.85 10.18 -23.69
CA ASP A 682 26.56 9.67 -24.15
C ASP A 682 25.44 10.19 -23.24
N ILE A 683 25.70 10.25 -21.94
CA ILE A 683 24.74 10.71 -20.93
C ILE A 683 25.39 11.80 -20.09
N VAL A 684 24.70 12.94 -19.99
CA VAL A 684 25.07 14.03 -19.08
C VAL A 684 23.96 14.23 -18.07
N VAL A 685 24.29 14.18 -16.78
CA VAL A 685 23.35 14.42 -15.67
C VAL A 685 23.81 15.62 -14.87
N SER A 686 22.91 16.56 -14.58
CA SER A 686 23.21 17.73 -13.76
C SER A 686 21.98 18.25 -13.00
N GLU A 687 22.19 18.62 -11.73
CA GLU A 687 21.23 19.40 -10.94
C GLU A 687 20.99 20.82 -11.49
N ARG A 688 21.79 21.27 -12.46
CA ARG A 688 21.79 22.64 -13.00
C ARG A 688 21.13 22.71 -14.37
N PHE A 689 20.76 23.92 -14.78
CA PHE A 689 20.41 24.19 -16.17
C PHE A 689 21.68 24.20 -17.01
N LEU A 690 21.79 23.27 -17.97
CA LEU A 690 22.93 23.19 -18.86
C LEU A 690 22.69 24.07 -20.11
N PRO A 691 23.73 24.75 -20.62
CA PRO A 691 23.60 25.59 -21.80
C PRO A 691 23.23 24.75 -23.04
N ARG A 692 22.72 25.42 -24.08
CA ARG A 692 22.35 24.76 -25.35
C ARG A 692 23.55 24.17 -26.09
N SER A 693 24.76 24.64 -25.78
CA SER A 693 26.05 24.17 -26.30
C SER A 693 26.44 22.79 -25.76
N CYS A 694 26.00 22.41 -24.56
CA CYS A 694 26.20 21.07 -24.03
C CYS A 694 25.22 20.09 -24.72
N ARG A 695 25.74 19.31 -25.66
CA ARG A 695 24.98 18.31 -26.43
C ARG A 695 25.61 16.92 -26.27
N PRO A 696 25.10 16.07 -25.37
CA PRO A 696 25.49 14.67 -25.30
C PRO A 696 24.97 13.87 -26.49
N ARG A 697 25.56 12.70 -26.73
CA ARG A 697 25.20 11.84 -27.85
C ARG A 697 23.81 11.20 -27.72
N TRP A 698 23.33 11.00 -26.49
CA TRP A 698 22.04 10.34 -26.25
C TRP A 698 21.13 11.13 -25.29
N LEU A 699 21.57 11.39 -24.06
CA LEU A 699 20.68 11.93 -23.02
C LEU A 699 21.28 13.12 -22.27
N LYS A 700 20.54 14.24 -22.25
CA LYS A 700 20.85 15.42 -21.43
C LYS A 700 19.83 15.56 -20.29
N ALA A 701 20.10 14.90 -19.16
CA ALA A 701 19.30 15.00 -17.95
C ALA A 701 19.74 16.22 -17.11
N ASP A 702 19.37 17.41 -17.58
CA ASP A 702 19.57 18.68 -16.87
C ASP A 702 18.33 19.07 -16.04
N ARG A 703 18.44 20.13 -15.24
CA ARG A 703 17.34 20.63 -14.40
C ARG A 703 16.05 20.87 -15.20
N ARG A 704 16.13 21.32 -16.45
CA ARG A 704 14.96 21.60 -17.29
C ARG A 704 14.23 20.31 -17.68
N MET A 705 14.98 19.27 -18.03
CA MET A 705 14.41 17.95 -18.32
C MET A 705 13.80 17.33 -17.06
N LEU A 706 14.57 17.29 -15.96
CA LEU A 706 14.17 16.62 -14.72
C LEU A 706 12.97 17.27 -14.03
N GLU A 707 12.81 18.60 -14.14
CA GLU A 707 11.59 19.29 -13.66
C GLU A 707 10.32 18.86 -14.41
N ARG A 708 10.44 18.36 -15.66
CA ARG A 708 9.30 17.88 -16.46
C ARG A 708 9.09 16.38 -16.36
N SER A 709 10.17 15.60 -16.33
CA SER A 709 10.12 14.14 -16.29
C SER A 709 9.98 13.58 -14.87
N GLY A 710 10.37 14.35 -13.85
CA GLY A 710 10.69 13.83 -12.53
C GLY A 710 11.91 12.91 -12.57
N GLY A 711 12.02 12.02 -11.58
CA GLY A 711 13.09 11.03 -11.51
C GLY A 711 13.06 10.05 -12.68
N LEU A 712 14.23 9.47 -12.99
CA LEU A 712 14.44 8.59 -14.12
C LEU A 712 15.02 7.24 -13.67
N SER A 713 14.59 6.18 -14.33
CA SER A 713 15.18 4.85 -14.29
C SER A 713 15.59 4.46 -15.70
N ILE A 714 16.84 4.05 -15.89
CA ILE A 714 17.43 3.81 -17.20
C ILE A 714 18.05 2.41 -17.24
N ASN A 715 17.65 1.65 -18.26
CA ASN A 715 18.28 0.39 -18.64
C ASN A 715 19.14 0.64 -19.87
N LEU A 716 20.46 0.52 -19.71
CA LEU A 716 21.45 0.81 -20.74
C LEU A 716 21.62 -0.35 -21.74
N ALA A 717 21.23 -1.57 -21.38
CA ALA A 717 21.24 -2.70 -22.30
C ALA A 717 20.15 -2.57 -23.36
N GLU A 718 18.96 -2.10 -22.98
CA GLU A 718 17.81 -1.86 -23.88
C GLU A 718 17.72 -0.42 -24.38
N ALA A 719 18.61 0.48 -23.91
CA ALA A 719 18.53 1.93 -24.12
C ALA A 719 17.13 2.51 -23.78
N LYS A 720 16.52 2.00 -22.71
CA LYS A 720 15.15 2.35 -22.30
C LYS A 720 15.17 3.30 -21.11
N ILE A 721 14.39 4.37 -21.20
CA ILE A 721 14.20 5.36 -20.13
C ILE A 721 12.76 5.27 -19.64
N VAL A 722 12.59 5.18 -18.33
CA VAL A 722 11.29 5.29 -17.65
C VAL A 722 11.35 6.50 -16.74
N SER A 723 10.37 7.41 -16.87
CA SER A 723 10.27 8.59 -16.02
C SER A 723 9.10 8.49 -15.04
N VAL A 724 9.13 9.31 -13.99
CA VAL A 724 7.99 9.45 -13.08
C VAL A 724 6.78 9.97 -13.85
N ALA A 725 6.97 10.99 -14.71
CA ALA A 725 5.91 11.62 -15.49
C ALA A 725 5.11 10.63 -16.36
N ASP A 726 5.73 9.57 -16.89
CA ASP A 726 5.07 8.57 -17.73
C ASP A 726 3.88 7.89 -17.03
N ARG A 727 3.84 7.87 -15.69
CA ARG A 727 2.78 7.21 -14.90
C ARG A 727 1.80 8.17 -14.23
N GLN A 728 1.99 9.48 -14.39
CA GLN A 728 1.23 10.48 -13.65
C GLN A 728 0.08 11.10 -14.46
N GLY A 729 0.20 11.12 -15.78
CA GLY A 729 -0.84 11.67 -16.66
C GLY A 729 -1.23 13.12 -16.32
N GLU A 730 -2.50 13.43 -16.50
CA GLU A 730 -3.18 14.69 -16.18
C GLU A 730 -3.87 14.65 -14.81
N HIS A 731 -3.42 13.77 -13.91
CA HIS A 731 -3.97 13.73 -12.56
C HIS A 731 -3.61 15.02 -11.79
N GLY A 732 -4.54 15.51 -10.96
CA GLY A 732 -4.42 16.83 -10.33
C GLY A 732 -3.21 17.03 -9.39
N TRP A 733 -2.61 15.95 -8.90
CA TRP A 733 -1.39 15.97 -8.07
C TRP A 733 -0.09 16.12 -8.88
N TRP A 734 -0.15 15.98 -10.21
CA TRP A 734 0.99 16.13 -11.10
C TRP A 734 0.74 17.28 -12.06
N ARG A 735 1.58 18.32 -11.97
CA ARG A 735 1.59 19.43 -12.92
C ARG A 735 2.97 19.61 -13.50
N LEU A 736 3.04 19.72 -14.81
CA LEU A 736 4.24 20.19 -15.48
C LEU A 736 4.48 21.63 -15.02
N PRO A 737 5.68 21.96 -14.51
CA PRO A 737 6.01 23.35 -14.23
C PRO A 737 5.82 24.16 -15.51
N GLU A 738 5.02 25.22 -15.44
CA GLU A 738 4.90 26.17 -16.56
C GLU A 738 6.30 26.58 -16.99
N ALA A 739 6.58 26.43 -18.29
CA ALA A 739 7.87 26.79 -18.83
C ALA A 739 8.12 28.25 -18.46
N ARG A 740 9.16 28.53 -17.67
CA ARG A 740 9.62 29.90 -17.43
C ARG A 740 9.88 30.52 -18.79
N VAL A 741 8.91 31.28 -19.31
CA VAL A 741 9.15 32.21 -20.41
C VAL A 741 10.15 33.19 -19.82
N GLY A 742 11.41 33.07 -20.27
CA GLY A 742 12.46 33.93 -19.79
C GLY A 742 12.04 35.37 -20.07
N LYS A 743 11.95 36.20 -19.03
CA LYS A 743 11.98 37.65 -19.16
C LYS A 743 13.38 38.06 -19.66
N PHE A 744 13.67 37.80 -20.92
CA PHE A 744 14.76 38.41 -21.70
C PHE A 744 14.30 38.43 -23.16
N GLY A 745 13.89 39.61 -23.61
CA GLY A 745 13.44 39.89 -24.99
C GLY A 745 11.92 40.04 -25.11
N ALA A 746 11.37 41.17 -24.66
CA ALA A 746 10.22 41.73 -25.35
C ALA A 746 10.69 42.23 -26.72
N GLU A 747 9.79 42.21 -27.70
CA GLU A 747 10.00 42.53 -29.13
C GLU A 747 10.58 41.38 -29.97
N THR A 748 9.71 40.43 -30.30
CA THR A 748 9.29 40.25 -31.70
C THR A 748 8.06 39.36 -31.72
N GLU A 749 6.92 39.94 -32.13
CA GLU A 749 5.77 39.19 -32.60
C GLU A 749 6.21 38.26 -33.73
N ASN A 750 6.02 36.95 -33.53
CA ASN A 750 5.48 36.09 -34.57
C ASN A 750 5.06 34.76 -33.95
N GLY A 751 3.82 34.38 -34.19
CA GLY A 751 3.23 33.12 -33.74
C GLY A 751 4.01 31.93 -34.26
N ALA A 752 4.73 31.26 -33.37
CA ALA A 752 5.32 29.95 -33.62
C ALA A 752 5.00 29.03 -32.44
N LYS A 753 4.20 28.00 -32.73
CA LYS A 753 3.92 26.85 -31.87
C LYS A 753 5.24 26.30 -31.30
N PRO A 754 5.34 25.94 -30.00
CA PRO A 754 6.56 25.35 -29.46
C PRO A 754 6.83 23.99 -30.13
N PRO A 755 8.09 23.67 -30.48
CA PRO A 755 8.39 22.42 -31.17
C PRO A 755 8.19 21.23 -30.23
N GLN A 756 7.21 20.40 -30.57
CA GLN A 756 7.22 18.98 -30.26
C GLN A 756 8.45 18.40 -30.93
N THR A 757 9.50 18.02 -30.18
CA THR A 757 10.51 16.99 -30.55
C THR A 757 11.70 17.01 -29.59
N ALA A 758 11.73 15.98 -28.74
CA ALA A 758 12.91 15.40 -28.07
C ALA A 758 12.47 14.13 -27.32
N PHE A 759 11.20 14.07 -26.91
CA PHE A 759 10.60 12.94 -26.20
C PHE A 759 10.23 11.76 -27.13
N GLU A 760 9.93 12.01 -28.41
CA GLU A 760 9.57 10.95 -29.38
C GLU A 760 10.77 10.30 -30.08
N SER A 761 11.88 11.03 -30.25
CA SER A 761 13.09 10.51 -30.90
C SER A 761 13.76 9.38 -30.11
N ALA A 762 13.54 9.29 -28.80
CA ALA A 762 14.04 8.18 -27.98
C ALA A 762 13.05 7.00 -27.88
N ARG A 763 11.79 7.15 -28.34
CA ARG A 763 10.77 6.08 -28.33
C ARG A 763 10.77 5.23 -29.61
N THR A 764 11.42 5.69 -30.67
CA THR A 764 11.29 5.11 -32.03
C THR A 764 12.64 4.85 -32.71
N GLY A 765 13.67 4.47 -31.94
CA GLY A 765 14.84 3.80 -32.51
C GLY A 765 14.58 2.30 -32.55
N VAL A 766 14.34 1.77 -33.75
CA VAL A 766 14.08 0.35 -34.08
C VAL A 766 15.05 -0.61 -33.41
#